data_AF-A0A7C6FAD9-F1
#
_entry.id   AF-A0A7C6FAD9-F1
#
_cell.length_a   1.000
_cell.length_b   1.000
_cell.length_c   1.000
_cell.angle_alpha   90.00
_cell.angle_beta   90.00
_cell.angle_gamma   90.00
#
_symmetry.space_group_name_H-M   'P 1'
#
loop_
_entity.id
_entity.type
_entity.pdbx_description
1 polymer ?
#
loop_
_entity_poly.entity_id
_entity_poly.type
_entity_poly.pdbx_seq_one_letter_code
_entity_poly.pdbx_strand_id
1 'polypeptide(L)'
;MQSRLEDILRNKERELKLYQRFLELKRVCEEEIFPSSKLPLKKHVEDLKTLIENILPEPRDKTEEMFSGEIFTLLGIIYLHDIDKLREYRWKPESLILKNIFNYNRDLIKNNGLRIPEIAMEVISYFSFSNKLRMLPIQLEITEDNKKAIIRNTRVIGHIFNFAHLIYDIFFSDIKFSQLRRFNESKVFLKKDDVNISIESREGIISIGYTVKFPYEMHVLNNAKALIEDMFYEFKENVNGKYGLNYKEILWNIKNDFNYERDLFEIPRFSPYNEYEGPPVERWEKASLILDKLFNSGNAIVIGEESTGKTTVLKSFVMPQLFLLSKNVFYCDIWERPVSELRNIICKKYSQFSQTGLDIISICRRLLEDEPCYFIIDNCERYINIGKQEQEKFERFIKFCMERDGVFLIVSGDKSNFFEWFKPFEGFNLSSVCEVKPIKGAMVKEAFDEEKILWNVEATYKPIELAMIKARLNPESVLHDLLKDIKDEYDFRSLMAVLVDKNEKILKRFTIEDLYFWTCIPKKRITGYLNLLKDKDIVLQRETPEKIFYHLSGRYLIDPIYNVLKLHEFDERKRLKNRLNNSVANKTFLDKEDIEVLHRWKNTMIFSKEESGVILASLIFYSEDYSDFLEKASKEGGGIDIQPILRLLYFDDAKRRIESVKVLVKIKDKDMINPLLEHLKKEEVQEIKDLLIQGICITKKKRAMLAIVNTLKEIGDKELLLKAIDFFYYLLGVNARSLLTEIKENEHDPQVLKKIEQILSMG
;
A
#
# COMPACT_ATOMS: atom_id res chain seq x y z
N MET A 1 6.18 -83.29 2.33
CA MET A 1 5.19 -82.59 1.46
C MET A 1 4.14 -81.88 2.32
N GLN A 2 3.58 -82.56 3.33
CA GLN A 2 2.61 -82.01 4.29
C GLN A 2 3.13 -80.82 5.12
N SER A 3 4.37 -80.89 5.62
CA SER A 3 5.02 -79.78 6.35
C SER A 3 5.18 -78.51 5.52
N ARG A 4 5.55 -78.63 4.24
CA ARG A 4 5.62 -77.48 3.30
C ARG A 4 4.25 -76.86 3.04
N LEU A 5 3.20 -77.69 2.96
CA LEU A 5 1.82 -77.23 2.78
C LEU A 5 1.29 -76.53 4.04
N GLU A 6 1.61 -77.03 5.23
CA GLU A 6 1.29 -76.39 6.51
C GLU A 6 1.99 -75.04 6.68
N ASP A 7 3.25 -74.92 6.26
CA ASP A 7 3.99 -73.65 6.28
C ASP A 7 3.41 -72.63 5.29
N ILE A 8 3.02 -73.06 4.08
CA ILE A 8 2.37 -72.20 3.09
C ILE A 8 0.99 -71.74 3.60
N LEU A 9 0.20 -72.65 4.19
CA LEU A 9 -1.11 -72.32 4.75
C LEU A 9 -1.00 -71.36 5.94
N ARG A 10 -0.03 -71.56 6.83
CA ARG A 10 0.27 -70.62 7.92
C ARG A 10 0.70 -69.25 7.39
N ASN A 11 1.49 -69.19 6.31
CA ASN A 11 1.87 -67.93 5.66
C ASN A 11 0.67 -67.20 5.07
N LYS A 12 -0.27 -67.90 4.42
CA LYS A 12 -1.50 -67.30 3.90
C LYS A 12 -2.49 -66.89 4.98
N GLU A 13 -2.57 -67.63 6.09
CA GLU A 13 -3.37 -67.23 7.26
C GLU A 13 -2.81 -65.96 7.93
N ARG A 14 -1.47 -65.78 7.93
CA ARG A 14 -0.80 -64.56 8.42
C ARG A 14 -1.14 -63.33 7.57
N GLU A 15 -1.06 -63.46 6.24
CA GLU A 15 -1.41 -62.38 5.29
C GLU A 15 -2.87 -61.92 5.46
N LEU A 16 -3.79 -62.87 5.63
CA LEU A 16 -5.22 -62.61 5.76
C LEU A 16 -5.56 -61.86 7.06
N LYS A 17 -4.88 -62.16 8.17
CA LYS A 17 -5.08 -61.46 9.46
C LYS A 17 -4.57 -60.03 9.46
N LEU A 18 -3.41 -59.76 8.85
CA LEU A 18 -2.89 -58.40 8.70
C LEU A 18 -3.80 -57.57 7.78
N TYR A 19 -4.27 -58.16 6.69
CA TYR A 19 -5.21 -57.52 5.79
C TYR A 19 -6.55 -57.20 6.46
N GLN A 20 -7.09 -58.13 7.27
CA GLN A 20 -8.31 -57.88 8.07
C GLN A 20 -8.14 -56.69 9.02
N ARG A 21 -6.99 -56.57 9.70
CA ARG A 21 -6.72 -55.40 10.57
C ARG A 21 -6.60 -54.10 9.80
N PHE A 22 -6.07 -54.13 8.58
CA PHE A 22 -6.10 -52.96 7.71
C PHE A 22 -7.53 -52.57 7.36
N LEU A 23 -8.39 -53.53 7.04
CA LEU A 23 -9.80 -53.26 6.74
C LEU A 23 -10.52 -52.64 7.96
N GLU A 24 -10.21 -53.11 9.17
CA GLU A 24 -10.74 -52.52 10.41
C GLU A 24 -10.22 -51.08 10.63
N LEU A 25 -8.91 -50.86 10.48
CA LEU A 25 -8.29 -49.52 10.58
C LEU A 25 -8.89 -48.56 9.55
N LYS A 26 -8.98 -49.00 8.29
CA LYS A 26 -9.62 -48.28 7.20
C LYS A 26 -11.06 -47.89 7.56
N ARG A 27 -11.85 -48.85 8.06
CA ARG A 27 -13.24 -48.62 8.45
C ARG A 27 -13.33 -47.53 9.51
N VAL A 28 -12.55 -47.63 10.58
CA VAL A 28 -12.54 -46.61 11.66
C VAL A 28 -12.12 -45.24 11.14
N CYS A 29 -11.08 -45.18 10.32
CA CYS A 29 -10.67 -43.93 9.71
C CYS A 29 -11.77 -43.31 8.84
N GLU A 30 -12.44 -44.10 7.99
CA GLU A 30 -13.45 -43.61 7.05
C GLU A 30 -14.81 -43.30 7.68
N GLU A 31 -15.22 -44.08 8.68
CA GLU A 31 -16.54 -43.96 9.33
C GLU A 31 -16.52 -43.04 10.55
N GLU A 32 -15.38 -42.88 11.23
CA GLU A 32 -15.29 -42.13 12.50
C GLU A 32 -14.32 -40.94 12.44
N ILE A 33 -13.10 -41.13 11.93
CA ILE A 33 -12.03 -40.10 12.00
C ILE A 33 -12.16 -39.05 10.88
N PHE A 34 -12.36 -39.46 9.62
CA PHE A 34 -12.46 -38.52 8.50
C PHE A 34 -13.74 -37.66 8.58
N PRO A 35 -14.92 -38.20 8.94
CA PRO A 35 -16.14 -37.40 9.05
C PRO A 35 -16.12 -36.38 10.20
N SER A 36 -15.34 -36.63 11.26
CA SER A 36 -15.19 -35.70 12.39
C SER A 36 -14.20 -34.56 12.13
N SER A 37 -13.45 -34.63 11.02
CA SER A 37 -12.48 -33.61 10.61
C SER A 37 -13.09 -32.50 9.75
N LYS A 38 -12.55 -31.28 9.89
CA LYS A 38 -12.78 -30.19 8.92
C LYS A 38 -11.83 -30.25 7.72
N LEU A 39 -10.83 -31.13 7.74
CA LEU A 39 -9.82 -31.29 6.69
C LEU A 39 -10.29 -32.33 5.65
N PRO A 40 -9.88 -32.20 4.37
CA PRO A 40 -10.27 -33.12 3.30
C PRO A 40 -9.50 -34.47 3.34
N LEU A 41 -9.44 -35.12 4.49
CA LEU A 41 -8.61 -36.32 4.76
C LEU A 41 -8.92 -37.48 3.80
N LYS A 42 -10.19 -37.82 3.61
CA LYS A 42 -10.59 -38.93 2.71
C LYS A 42 -10.05 -38.75 1.29
N LYS A 43 -10.16 -37.55 0.74
CA LYS A 43 -9.68 -37.25 -0.62
C LYS A 43 -8.15 -37.28 -0.69
N HIS A 44 -7.48 -36.77 0.34
CA HIS A 44 -6.01 -36.80 0.44
C HIS A 44 -5.47 -38.24 0.45
N VAL A 45 -6.05 -39.10 1.28
CA VAL A 45 -5.68 -40.52 1.41
C VAL A 45 -5.85 -41.27 0.10
N GLU A 46 -6.98 -41.08 -0.61
CA GLU A 46 -7.23 -41.77 -1.88
C GLU A 46 -6.29 -41.29 -3.00
N ASP A 47 -6.02 -39.99 -3.09
CA ASP A 47 -5.10 -39.44 -4.09
C ASP A 47 -3.66 -39.94 -3.84
N LEU A 48 -3.18 -39.94 -2.58
CA LEU A 48 -1.86 -40.46 -2.21
C LEU A 48 -1.74 -41.96 -2.46
N LYS A 49 -2.76 -42.72 -2.11
CA LYS A 49 -2.82 -44.17 -2.36
C LYS A 49 -2.70 -44.46 -3.85
N THR A 50 -3.48 -43.76 -4.68
CA THR A 50 -3.43 -43.90 -6.14
C THR A 50 -2.03 -43.60 -6.68
N LEU A 51 -1.39 -42.55 -6.17
CA LEU A 51 -0.03 -42.17 -6.58
C LEU A 51 1.01 -43.23 -6.18
N ILE A 52 0.94 -43.77 -4.96
CA ILE A 52 1.87 -44.82 -4.51
C ILE A 52 1.64 -46.12 -5.29
N GLU A 53 0.38 -46.48 -5.55
CA GLU A 53 0.05 -47.65 -6.38
C GLU A 53 0.64 -47.51 -7.80
N ASN A 54 0.66 -46.31 -8.38
CA ASN A 54 1.31 -46.06 -9.67
C ASN A 54 2.85 -46.10 -9.62
N ILE A 55 3.45 -45.72 -8.49
CA ILE A 55 4.91 -45.81 -8.25
C ILE A 55 5.35 -47.27 -8.05
N LEU A 56 4.45 -48.15 -7.61
CA LEU A 56 4.76 -49.56 -7.42
C LEU A 56 4.47 -50.34 -8.73
N PRO A 57 5.39 -51.15 -9.26
CA PRO A 57 5.17 -51.93 -10.46
C PRO A 57 4.14 -53.03 -10.19
N GLU A 58 3.33 -53.32 -11.19
CA GLU A 58 2.53 -54.55 -11.17
C GLU A 58 3.48 -55.76 -11.08
N PRO A 59 3.30 -56.66 -10.09
CA PRO A 59 4.19 -57.79 -9.92
C PRO A 59 4.13 -58.72 -11.14
N ARG A 60 5.28 -58.95 -11.78
CA ARG A 60 5.40 -59.85 -12.95
C ARG A 60 5.14 -61.31 -12.62
N ASP A 61 5.36 -61.72 -11.38
CA ASP A 61 5.02 -63.05 -10.84
C ASP A 61 4.67 -62.92 -9.35
N LYS A 62 3.64 -63.63 -8.89
CA LYS A 62 3.18 -63.66 -7.48
C LYS A 62 4.14 -64.44 -6.56
N THR A 63 5.44 -64.24 -6.69
CA THR A 63 6.45 -64.86 -5.82
C THR A 63 7.25 -63.81 -5.04
N GLU A 64 6.78 -63.57 -3.82
CA GLU A 64 7.58 -63.42 -2.59
C GLU A 64 8.45 -62.18 -2.28
N GLU A 65 8.17 -60.96 -2.76
CA GLU A 65 8.93 -59.80 -2.21
C GLU A 65 8.15 -58.59 -1.66
N MET A 66 6.86 -58.39 -1.92
CA MET A 66 6.05 -57.47 -1.09
C MET A 66 5.10 -58.29 -0.23
N PHE A 67 5.54 -58.62 0.99
CA PHE A 67 4.73 -59.36 1.95
C PHE A 67 3.67 -58.44 2.59
N SER A 68 2.65 -59.06 3.17
CA SER A 68 1.50 -58.39 3.82
C SER A 68 1.87 -57.31 4.85
N GLY A 69 3.07 -57.37 5.45
CA GLY A 69 3.55 -56.38 6.41
C GLY A 69 3.93 -55.04 5.78
N GLU A 70 4.66 -55.06 4.65
CA GLU A 70 5.09 -53.85 3.95
C GLU A 70 3.91 -53.04 3.38
N ILE A 71 2.95 -53.73 2.75
CA ILE A 71 1.73 -53.10 2.20
C ILE A 71 0.83 -52.60 3.33
N PHE A 72 0.66 -53.38 4.40
CA PHE A 72 -0.09 -52.96 5.58
C PHE A 72 0.50 -51.70 6.20
N THR A 73 1.83 -51.65 6.36
CA THR A 73 2.52 -50.48 6.91
C THR A 73 2.35 -49.28 5.98
N LEU A 74 2.60 -49.42 4.68
CA LEU A 74 2.42 -48.34 3.71
C LEU A 74 0.99 -47.77 3.76
N LEU A 75 -0.03 -48.63 3.67
CA LEU A 75 -1.43 -48.21 3.73
C LEU A 75 -1.77 -47.63 5.11
N GLY A 76 -1.30 -48.23 6.20
CA GLY A 76 -1.49 -47.72 7.55
C GLY A 76 -0.88 -46.34 7.75
N ILE A 77 0.28 -46.05 7.16
CA ILE A 77 0.89 -44.72 7.19
C ILE A 77 0.02 -43.71 6.46
N ILE A 78 -0.48 -44.02 5.25
CA ILE A 78 -1.37 -43.11 4.50
C ILE A 78 -2.61 -42.76 5.34
N TYR A 79 -3.21 -43.75 6.02
CA TYR A 79 -4.42 -43.53 6.83
C TYR A 79 -4.16 -42.82 8.17
N LEU A 80 -2.97 -42.95 8.75
CA LEU A 80 -2.64 -42.41 10.08
C LEU A 80 -1.74 -41.15 10.04
N HIS A 81 -1.23 -40.75 8.87
CA HIS A 81 -0.31 -39.62 8.70
C HIS A 81 -0.85 -38.31 9.32
N ASP A 82 -2.10 -37.95 9.00
CA ASP A 82 -2.67 -36.63 9.33
C ASP A 82 -3.49 -36.57 10.63
N ILE A 83 -3.41 -37.62 11.45
CA ILE A 83 -4.12 -37.65 12.74
C ILE A 83 -3.59 -36.55 13.66
N ASP A 84 -2.34 -36.12 13.50
CA ASP A 84 -1.74 -35.02 14.28
C ASP A 84 -2.36 -33.64 14.03
N LYS A 85 -3.06 -33.45 12.89
CA LYS A 85 -3.73 -32.19 12.53
C LYS A 85 -5.11 -32.04 13.14
N LEU A 86 -5.69 -33.12 13.64
CA LEU A 86 -6.94 -33.09 14.38
C LEU A 86 -6.68 -32.53 15.79
N ARG A 87 -7.39 -31.46 16.16
CA ARG A 87 -7.18 -30.73 17.43
C ARG A 87 -7.26 -31.65 18.66
N GLU A 88 -8.01 -32.73 18.56
CA GLU A 88 -8.23 -33.72 19.63
C GLU A 88 -7.08 -34.73 19.77
N TYR A 89 -6.20 -34.86 18.77
CA TYR A 89 -5.21 -35.94 18.67
C TYR A 89 -3.76 -35.47 18.46
N ARG A 90 -3.47 -34.18 18.75
CA ARG A 90 -2.16 -33.53 18.51
C ARG A 90 -0.95 -34.35 18.98
N TRP A 91 -0.06 -34.69 18.06
CA TRP A 91 1.24 -35.30 18.36
C TRP A 91 2.23 -34.19 18.73
N LYS A 92 2.89 -34.25 19.89
CA LYS A 92 3.88 -33.23 20.29
C LYS A 92 5.22 -33.49 19.58
N PRO A 93 5.82 -32.51 18.86
CA PRO A 93 6.91 -32.79 17.93
C PRO A 93 8.28 -33.09 18.56
N GLU A 94 8.53 -32.71 19.81
CA GLU A 94 9.91 -32.74 20.34
C GLU A 94 10.02 -33.23 21.79
N SER A 95 11.13 -33.94 22.03
CA SER A 95 11.66 -34.52 23.28
C SER A 95 11.11 -35.86 23.80
N LEU A 96 10.14 -36.49 23.13
CA LEU A 96 9.43 -37.65 23.70
C LEU A 96 9.04 -38.75 22.69
N ILE A 97 9.71 -38.84 21.53
CA ILE A 97 9.39 -39.86 20.51
C ILE A 97 9.53 -41.31 21.07
N LEU A 98 10.30 -41.49 22.14
CA LEU A 98 10.41 -42.79 22.84
C LEU A 98 9.59 -42.91 24.15
N LYS A 99 9.00 -41.82 24.69
CA LYS A 99 8.43 -41.83 26.05
C LYS A 99 6.94 -41.46 26.16
N ASN A 100 6.37 -40.63 25.27
CA ASN A 100 4.97 -40.18 25.41
C ASN A 100 4.07 -40.39 24.17
N ILE A 101 4.53 -41.04 23.09
CA ILE A 101 3.65 -41.39 21.95
C ILE A 101 2.56 -42.41 22.37
N PHE A 102 2.81 -43.18 23.43
CA PHE A 102 1.99 -44.33 23.83
C PHE A 102 0.68 -44.02 24.55
N ASN A 103 0.42 -42.80 25.03
CA ASN A 103 -0.71 -42.59 25.96
C ASN A 103 -1.98 -41.98 25.35
N TYR A 104 -1.90 -41.08 24.36
CA TYR A 104 -3.12 -40.36 23.91
C TYR A 104 -3.92 -41.07 22.80
N ASN A 105 -3.26 -41.73 21.84
CA ASN A 105 -3.95 -42.42 20.73
C ASN A 105 -4.20 -43.90 20.98
N ARG A 106 -3.56 -44.49 22.00
CA ARG A 106 -3.79 -45.88 22.42
C ARG A 106 -5.19 -46.05 23.00
N ASP A 107 -5.66 -45.06 23.77
CA ASP A 107 -7.02 -45.04 24.30
C ASP A 107 -8.07 -44.83 23.19
N LEU A 108 -7.79 -44.00 22.17
CA LEU A 108 -8.70 -43.82 21.03
C LEU A 108 -8.91 -45.12 20.24
N ILE A 109 -7.80 -45.76 19.84
CA ILE A 109 -7.80 -47.00 19.06
C ILE A 109 -8.39 -48.15 19.89
N LYS A 110 -8.09 -48.21 21.18
CA LYS A 110 -8.63 -49.21 22.11
C LYS A 110 -10.12 -48.99 22.45
N ASN A 111 -10.57 -47.74 22.58
CA ASN A 111 -11.98 -47.39 22.80
C ASN A 111 -12.86 -47.72 21.59
N ASN A 112 -12.29 -47.64 20.38
CA ASN A 112 -12.98 -48.02 19.13
C ASN A 112 -12.79 -49.51 18.79
N GLY A 113 -12.22 -50.30 19.69
CA GLY A 113 -12.10 -51.75 19.59
C GLY A 113 -11.04 -52.26 18.61
N LEU A 114 -10.20 -51.39 18.05
CA LEU A 114 -9.14 -51.76 17.11
C LEU A 114 -7.99 -52.45 17.85
N ARG A 115 -7.70 -53.70 17.48
CA ARG A 115 -6.56 -54.46 18.00
C ARG A 115 -5.37 -54.34 17.05
N ILE A 116 -4.77 -53.16 16.92
CA ILE A 116 -3.52 -52.98 16.15
C ILE A 116 -2.33 -53.34 17.05
N PRO A 117 -1.35 -54.14 16.61
CA PRO A 117 -0.18 -54.45 17.42
C PRO A 117 0.60 -53.18 17.77
N GLU A 118 1.11 -53.07 19.00
CA GLU A 118 1.83 -51.89 19.47
C GLU A 118 3.06 -51.58 18.59
N ILE A 119 3.77 -52.62 18.17
CA ILE A 119 4.95 -52.49 17.29
C ILE A 119 4.55 -52.03 15.88
N ALA A 120 3.35 -52.40 15.39
CA ALA A 120 2.87 -51.92 14.09
C ALA A 120 2.54 -50.42 14.12
N MET A 121 1.98 -49.93 15.23
CA MET A 121 1.77 -48.50 15.45
C MET A 121 3.09 -47.73 15.58
N GLU A 122 4.08 -48.33 16.23
CA GLU A 122 5.44 -47.79 16.32
C GLU A 122 6.06 -47.62 14.93
N VAL A 123 5.96 -48.66 14.10
CA VAL A 123 6.40 -48.63 12.69
C VAL A 123 5.69 -47.53 11.90
N ILE A 124 4.37 -47.46 11.96
CA ILE A 124 3.60 -46.44 11.23
C ILE A 124 4.02 -45.03 11.68
N SER A 125 4.19 -44.82 12.98
CA SER A 125 4.65 -43.54 13.54
C SER A 125 6.05 -43.17 13.03
N TYR A 126 6.99 -44.11 13.02
CA TYR A 126 8.34 -43.88 12.51
C TYR A 126 8.33 -43.41 11.06
N PHE A 127 7.47 -43.99 10.24
CA PHE A 127 7.36 -43.60 8.83
C PHE A 127 6.63 -42.29 8.60
N SER A 128 5.59 -41.97 9.40
CA SER A 128 4.93 -40.66 9.35
C SER A 128 5.92 -39.50 9.61
N PHE A 129 6.94 -39.72 10.45
CA PHE A 129 8.00 -38.73 10.74
C PHE A 129 9.33 -39.00 10.05
N SER A 130 9.37 -39.89 9.05
CA SER A 130 10.63 -40.30 8.39
C SER A 130 11.42 -39.17 7.71
N ASN A 131 10.76 -38.07 7.33
CA ASN A 131 11.40 -36.84 6.82
C ASN A 131 12.15 -36.04 7.89
N LYS A 132 11.91 -36.32 9.18
CA LYS A 132 12.52 -35.64 10.34
C LYS A 132 13.48 -36.54 11.13
N LEU A 133 13.43 -37.86 10.91
CA LEU A 133 14.21 -38.85 11.67
C LEU A 133 15.41 -39.36 10.85
N ARG A 134 16.61 -39.37 11.46
CA ARG A 134 17.87 -39.70 10.77
C ARG A 134 18.20 -41.18 10.60
N MET A 135 17.49 -42.10 11.27
CA MET A 135 17.81 -43.54 11.27
C MET A 135 16.53 -44.38 11.15
N LEU A 136 16.38 -45.10 10.04
CA LEU A 136 15.37 -46.15 9.87
C LEU A 136 16.05 -47.53 10.02
N PRO A 137 15.58 -48.42 10.92
CA PRO A 137 16.15 -49.76 11.06
C PRO A 137 15.90 -50.59 9.80
N ILE A 138 16.93 -51.22 9.21
CA ILE A 138 16.88 -51.95 7.92
C ILE A 138 15.74 -52.98 7.83
N GLN A 139 15.41 -53.58 8.97
CA GLN A 139 14.34 -54.55 9.12
C GLN A 139 13.57 -54.23 10.41
N LEU A 140 12.24 -54.26 10.34
CA LEU A 140 11.35 -54.13 11.49
C LEU A 140 10.51 -55.39 11.64
N GLU A 141 10.16 -55.72 12.87
CA GLU A 141 9.48 -56.96 13.20
C GLU A 141 8.23 -56.68 14.03
N ILE A 142 7.05 -56.97 13.49
CA ILE A 142 5.80 -56.91 14.23
C ILE A 142 5.56 -58.28 14.86
N THR A 143 5.57 -58.37 16.19
CA THR A 143 5.31 -59.61 16.94
C THR A 143 3.97 -59.57 17.67
N GLU A 144 3.24 -60.69 17.64
CA GLU A 144 1.96 -60.84 18.34
C GLU A 144 1.56 -62.32 18.48
N ASP A 145 1.12 -62.76 19.67
CA ASP A 145 0.62 -64.14 19.94
C ASP A 145 1.50 -65.25 19.34
N ASN A 146 2.84 -65.18 19.56
CA ASN A 146 3.87 -66.07 19.00
C ASN A 146 4.02 -66.04 17.47
N LYS A 147 3.51 -65.00 16.80
CA LYS A 147 3.61 -64.78 15.35
C LYS A 147 4.49 -63.56 15.07
N LYS A 148 5.09 -63.56 13.88
CA LYS A 148 6.10 -62.61 13.44
C LYS A 148 5.81 -62.18 12.01
N ALA A 149 5.62 -60.88 11.78
CA ALA A 149 5.63 -60.27 10.46
C ALA A 149 6.89 -59.41 10.34
N ILE A 150 7.63 -59.61 9.25
CA ILE A 150 8.90 -58.92 9.04
C ILE A 150 8.69 -57.92 7.92
N ILE A 151 9.00 -56.65 8.21
CA ILE A 151 9.07 -55.58 7.23
C ILE A 151 10.53 -55.46 6.84
N ARG A 152 10.84 -55.86 5.61
CA ARG A 152 12.19 -55.74 5.05
C ARG A 152 12.32 -54.41 4.30
N ASN A 153 13.56 -53.94 4.13
CA ASN A 153 13.91 -52.71 3.42
C ASN A 153 13.01 -51.51 3.79
N THR A 154 12.80 -51.28 5.07
CA THR A 154 12.04 -50.14 5.61
C THR A 154 12.44 -48.80 4.98
N ARG A 155 13.75 -48.60 4.74
CA ARG A 155 14.29 -47.44 4.05
C ARG A 155 13.63 -47.20 2.69
N VAL A 156 13.40 -48.27 1.92
CA VAL A 156 12.74 -48.22 0.60
C VAL A 156 11.29 -47.75 0.73
N ILE A 157 10.54 -48.28 1.71
CA ILE A 157 9.15 -47.87 1.99
C ILE A 157 9.10 -46.38 2.37
N GLY A 158 10.05 -45.92 3.19
CA GLY A 158 10.19 -44.52 3.57
C GLY A 158 10.44 -43.61 2.36
N HIS A 159 11.35 -43.99 1.46
CA HIS A 159 11.62 -43.20 0.25
C HIS A 159 10.45 -43.20 -0.73
N ILE A 160 9.73 -44.32 -0.91
CA ILE A 160 8.51 -44.38 -1.72
C ILE A 160 7.44 -43.44 -1.16
N PHE A 161 7.20 -43.51 0.14
CA PHE A 161 6.23 -42.67 0.82
C PHE A 161 6.59 -41.18 0.73
N ASN A 162 7.86 -40.82 1.01
CA ASN A 162 8.34 -39.44 0.93
C ASN A 162 8.23 -38.87 -0.49
N PHE A 163 8.62 -39.64 -1.51
CA PHE A 163 8.59 -39.20 -2.89
C PHE A 163 7.15 -39.00 -3.40
N ALA A 164 6.23 -39.92 -3.05
CA ALA A 164 4.81 -39.76 -3.37
C ALA A 164 4.22 -38.51 -2.69
N HIS A 165 4.55 -38.26 -1.43
CA HIS A 165 4.09 -37.07 -0.72
C HIS A 165 4.64 -35.77 -1.33
N LEU A 166 5.89 -35.76 -1.77
CA LEU A 166 6.47 -34.61 -2.45
C LEU A 166 5.71 -34.28 -3.75
N ILE A 167 5.47 -35.29 -4.60
CA ILE A 167 4.70 -35.13 -5.84
C ILE A 167 3.28 -34.65 -5.53
N TYR A 168 2.64 -35.21 -4.49
CA TYR A 168 1.32 -34.79 -4.04
C TYR A 168 1.30 -33.32 -3.57
N ASP A 169 2.25 -32.94 -2.73
CA ASP A 169 2.38 -31.60 -2.17
C ASP A 169 2.62 -30.53 -3.25
N ILE A 170 3.31 -30.90 -4.33
CA ILE A 170 3.63 -29.98 -5.43
C ILE A 170 2.46 -29.85 -6.41
N PHE A 171 1.85 -30.96 -6.84
CA PHE A 171 0.94 -30.97 -7.99
C PHE A 171 -0.54 -31.21 -7.67
N PHE A 172 -0.86 -31.82 -6.53
CA PHE A 172 -2.21 -32.30 -6.25
C PHE A 172 -2.88 -31.65 -5.04
N SER A 173 -2.09 -31.04 -4.16
CA SER A 173 -2.61 -30.29 -3.01
C SER A 173 -2.98 -28.86 -3.40
N ASP A 174 -4.17 -28.41 -2.98
CA ASP A 174 -4.66 -27.03 -3.11
C ASP A 174 -4.74 -26.33 -1.72
N ILE A 175 -5.29 -25.10 -1.63
CA ILE A 175 -5.46 -24.36 -0.36
C ILE A 175 -6.15 -25.20 0.72
N LYS A 176 -7.13 -26.03 0.35
CA LYS A 176 -7.89 -26.90 1.28
C LYS A 176 -7.01 -28.00 1.88
N PHE A 177 -5.94 -28.38 1.18
CA PHE A 177 -4.95 -29.39 1.62
C PHE A 177 -3.70 -28.76 2.24
N SER A 178 -3.60 -27.43 2.33
CA SER A 178 -2.41 -26.74 2.85
C SER A 178 -1.95 -27.23 4.22
N GLN A 179 -2.88 -27.60 5.10
CA GLN A 179 -2.59 -28.12 6.44
C GLN A 179 -2.11 -29.58 6.47
N LEU A 180 -2.26 -30.30 5.36
CA LEU A 180 -1.89 -31.71 5.18
C LEU A 180 -0.54 -31.88 4.45
N ARG A 181 0.09 -30.78 4.00
CA ARG A 181 1.38 -30.81 3.31
C ARG A 181 2.54 -31.15 4.24
N ARG A 182 3.54 -31.86 3.70
CA ARG A 182 4.71 -32.35 4.42
C ARG A 182 6.02 -31.69 3.99
N PHE A 183 6.15 -31.31 2.73
CA PHE A 183 7.38 -30.81 2.11
C PHE A 183 7.25 -29.40 1.51
N ASN A 184 6.05 -28.86 1.42
CA ASN A 184 5.80 -27.54 0.84
C ASN A 184 5.01 -26.63 1.80
N GLU A 185 5.67 -25.62 2.36
CA GLU A 185 5.03 -24.58 3.18
C GLU A 185 4.52 -23.40 2.33
N SER A 186 4.82 -23.37 1.03
CA SER A 186 4.40 -22.28 0.14
C SER A 186 2.87 -22.23 0.02
N LYS A 187 2.31 -21.01 0.00
CA LYS A 187 0.89 -20.78 -0.33
C LYS A 187 0.65 -20.68 -1.83
N VAL A 188 1.65 -20.96 -2.67
CA VAL A 188 1.45 -21.10 -4.13
C VAL A 188 1.16 -22.57 -4.45
N PHE A 189 0.17 -22.77 -5.32
CA PHE A 189 -0.33 -24.07 -5.71
C PHE A 189 -0.20 -24.19 -7.23
N LEU A 190 0.59 -25.17 -7.71
CA LEU A 190 0.49 -25.58 -9.10
C LEU A 190 -0.87 -26.27 -9.29
N LYS A 191 -1.55 -25.97 -10.39
CA LYS A 191 -2.94 -26.38 -10.59
C LYS A 191 -3.00 -27.85 -11.00
N LYS A 192 -3.81 -28.63 -10.29
CA LYS A 192 -4.05 -30.06 -10.56
C LYS A 192 -4.59 -30.33 -11.96
N ASP A 193 -5.33 -29.39 -12.57
CA ASP A 193 -5.89 -29.58 -13.92
C ASP A 193 -4.87 -29.37 -15.03
N ASP A 194 -3.72 -28.75 -14.72
CA ASP A 194 -2.69 -28.39 -15.68
C ASP A 194 -1.50 -29.37 -15.69
N VAL A 195 -1.53 -30.39 -14.82
CA VAL A 195 -0.52 -31.44 -14.69
C VAL A 195 -1.02 -32.77 -15.24
N ASN A 196 -0.16 -33.48 -15.96
CA ASN A 196 -0.35 -34.88 -16.34
C ASN A 196 0.87 -35.68 -15.87
N ILE A 197 0.66 -36.61 -14.94
CA ILE A 197 1.71 -37.50 -14.45
C ILE A 197 1.43 -38.92 -14.92
N SER A 198 2.33 -39.48 -15.71
CA SER A 198 2.32 -40.90 -16.10
C SER A 198 3.56 -41.60 -15.58
N ILE A 199 3.38 -42.72 -14.89
CA ILE A 199 4.47 -43.51 -14.32
C ILE A 199 4.52 -44.85 -15.05
N GLU A 200 5.55 -45.02 -15.88
CA GLU A 200 5.83 -46.26 -16.57
C GLU A 200 6.83 -47.08 -15.74
N SER A 201 6.32 -47.66 -14.65
CA SER A 201 7.13 -48.41 -13.67
C SER A 201 7.92 -49.57 -14.29
N ARG A 202 7.46 -50.14 -15.42
CA ARG A 202 8.17 -51.19 -16.18
C ARG A 202 9.40 -50.68 -16.94
N GLU A 203 9.32 -49.46 -17.46
CA GLU A 203 10.42 -48.83 -18.21
C GLU A 203 11.34 -48.02 -17.29
N GLY A 204 10.85 -47.72 -16.09
CA GLY A 204 11.52 -46.92 -15.09
C GLY A 204 11.39 -45.43 -15.33
N ILE A 205 10.36 -44.99 -16.05
CA ILE A 205 10.24 -43.60 -16.52
C ILE A 205 9.04 -42.95 -15.84
N ILE A 206 9.25 -41.76 -15.26
CA ILE A 206 8.18 -40.90 -14.76
C ILE A 206 8.07 -39.73 -15.72
N SER A 207 6.93 -39.56 -16.37
CA SER A 207 6.69 -38.43 -17.26
C SER A 207 5.78 -37.41 -16.56
N ILE A 208 6.26 -36.18 -16.43
CA ILE A 208 5.52 -35.06 -15.84
C ILE A 208 5.30 -34.02 -16.95
N GLY A 209 4.06 -33.96 -17.44
CA GLY A 209 3.59 -32.90 -18.31
C GLY A 209 2.98 -31.77 -17.49
N TYR A 210 3.33 -30.51 -17.78
CA TYR A 210 2.70 -29.35 -17.14
C TYR A 210 2.49 -28.23 -18.15
N THR A 211 1.31 -27.63 -18.18
CA THR A 211 1.02 -26.46 -19.03
C THR A 211 0.97 -25.20 -18.19
N VAL A 212 2.00 -24.37 -18.30
CA VAL A 212 2.13 -23.13 -17.54
C VAL A 212 1.24 -22.04 -18.14
N LYS A 213 0.45 -21.38 -17.27
CA LYS A 213 -0.48 -20.31 -17.65
C LYS A 213 0.13 -18.92 -17.53
N PHE A 214 1.10 -18.72 -16.65
CA PHE A 214 1.78 -17.43 -16.48
C PHE A 214 3.23 -17.56 -16.03
N PRO A 215 4.07 -16.54 -16.27
CA PRO A 215 5.50 -16.58 -15.98
C PRO A 215 5.93 -17.01 -14.57
N TYR A 216 5.27 -16.50 -13.54
CA TYR A 216 5.66 -16.83 -12.16
C TYR A 216 5.41 -18.31 -11.86
N GLU A 217 4.40 -18.93 -12.47
CA GLU A 217 4.16 -20.37 -12.38
C GLU A 217 5.30 -21.19 -12.99
N MET A 218 5.94 -20.70 -14.06
CA MET A 218 7.16 -21.32 -14.62
C MET A 218 8.33 -21.28 -13.61
N HIS A 219 8.51 -20.14 -12.92
CA HIS A 219 9.53 -20.01 -11.87
C HIS A 219 9.29 -21.01 -10.73
N VAL A 220 8.04 -21.11 -10.27
CA VAL A 220 7.65 -22.08 -9.22
C VAL A 220 7.87 -23.52 -9.71
N LEU A 221 7.49 -23.83 -10.96
CA LEU A 221 7.70 -25.14 -11.55
C LEU A 221 9.19 -25.49 -11.67
N ASN A 222 10.06 -24.55 -12.02
CA ASN A 222 11.51 -24.78 -12.09
C ASN A 222 12.09 -25.08 -10.69
N ASN A 223 11.66 -24.37 -9.66
CA ASN A 223 12.08 -24.65 -8.28
C ASN A 223 11.55 -26.02 -7.81
N ALA A 224 10.30 -26.33 -8.14
CA ALA A 224 9.70 -27.63 -7.85
C ALA A 224 10.40 -28.77 -8.59
N LYS A 225 10.78 -28.55 -9.85
CA LYS A 225 11.55 -29.49 -10.66
C LYS A 225 12.89 -29.81 -10.03
N ALA A 226 13.65 -28.81 -9.59
CA ALA A 226 14.93 -29.03 -8.90
C ALA A 226 14.73 -29.87 -7.63
N LEU A 227 13.74 -29.53 -6.80
CA LEU A 227 13.42 -30.29 -5.58
C LEU A 227 13.00 -31.74 -5.87
N ILE A 228 12.19 -31.96 -6.92
CA ILE A 228 11.76 -33.29 -7.34
C ILE A 228 12.93 -34.09 -7.89
N GLU A 229 13.82 -33.49 -8.68
CA GLU A 229 14.99 -34.15 -9.24
C GLU A 229 15.98 -34.57 -8.15
N ASP A 230 16.22 -33.72 -7.15
CA ASP A 230 17.05 -34.05 -5.98
C ASP A 230 16.45 -35.21 -5.19
N MET A 231 15.15 -35.15 -4.86
CA MET A 231 14.47 -36.24 -4.14
C MET A 231 14.31 -37.51 -4.98
N PHE A 232 14.22 -37.38 -6.31
CA PHE A 232 14.20 -38.53 -7.22
C PHE A 232 15.55 -39.23 -7.27
N TYR A 233 16.66 -38.48 -7.21
CA TYR A 233 18.00 -39.08 -7.11
C TYR A 233 18.12 -39.94 -5.85
N GLU A 234 17.75 -39.40 -4.69
CA GLU A 234 17.74 -40.15 -3.43
C GLU A 234 16.78 -41.35 -3.48
N PHE A 235 15.57 -41.16 -4.02
CA PHE A 235 14.61 -42.23 -4.22
C PHE A 235 15.20 -43.35 -5.09
N LYS A 236 15.74 -43.02 -6.26
CA LYS A 236 16.31 -43.96 -7.23
C LYS A 236 17.47 -44.76 -6.62
N GLU A 237 18.41 -44.10 -5.93
CA GLU A 237 19.56 -44.79 -5.29
C GLU A 237 19.13 -45.83 -4.26
N ASN A 238 18.05 -45.55 -3.52
CA ASN A 238 17.61 -46.41 -2.43
C ASN A 238 16.62 -47.49 -2.88
N VAL A 239 15.87 -47.23 -3.95
CA VAL A 239 14.75 -48.06 -4.40
C VAL A 239 15.15 -49.00 -5.55
N ASN A 240 16.09 -48.61 -6.41
CA ASN A 240 16.49 -49.44 -7.54
C ASN A 240 17.11 -50.78 -7.13
N GLY A 241 16.76 -51.85 -7.85
CA GLY A 241 17.21 -53.20 -7.55
C GLY A 241 16.52 -53.85 -6.35
N LYS A 242 15.51 -53.19 -5.78
CA LYS A 242 14.62 -53.72 -4.71
C LYS A 242 13.20 -53.82 -5.25
N TYR A 243 12.46 -54.87 -4.88
CA TYR A 243 11.06 -55.05 -5.27
C TYR A 243 10.78 -54.99 -6.79
N GLY A 244 11.76 -55.36 -7.63
CA GLY A 244 11.64 -55.26 -9.08
C GLY A 244 11.63 -53.82 -9.64
N LEU A 245 11.95 -52.82 -8.81
CA LEU A 245 11.99 -51.41 -9.17
C LEU A 245 13.30 -51.07 -9.89
N ASN A 246 13.20 -50.37 -11.02
CA ASN A 246 14.35 -49.89 -11.76
C ASN A 246 14.05 -48.59 -12.49
N TYR A 247 14.00 -47.49 -11.74
CA TYR A 247 13.79 -46.15 -12.25
C TYR A 247 15.05 -45.58 -12.92
N LYS A 248 14.88 -44.97 -14.09
CA LYS A 248 15.95 -44.40 -14.91
C LYS A 248 15.98 -42.89 -14.80
N GLU A 249 14.88 -42.23 -15.15
CA GLU A 249 14.81 -40.77 -15.29
C GLU A 249 13.38 -40.23 -15.14
N ILE A 250 13.29 -38.90 -14.99
CA ILE A 250 12.04 -38.14 -15.09
C ILE A 250 12.05 -37.38 -16.42
N LEU A 251 11.02 -37.59 -17.23
CA LEU A 251 10.80 -36.84 -18.46
C LEU A 251 9.87 -35.67 -18.19
N TRP A 252 10.33 -34.45 -18.47
CA TRP A 252 9.55 -33.23 -18.31
C TRP A 252 9.00 -32.78 -19.66
N ASN A 253 7.67 -32.62 -19.75
CA ASN A 253 7.01 -32.03 -20.92
C ASN A 253 6.30 -30.74 -20.51
N ILE A 254 7.05 -29.65 -20.48
CA ILE A 254 6.55 -28.35 -20.04
C ILE A 254 6.10 -27.56 -21.28
N LYS A 255 4.82 -27.16 -21.29
CA LYS A 255 4.23 -26.28 -22.30
C LYS A 255 3.89 -24.94 -21.67
N ASN A 256 3.75 -23.91 -22.49
CA ASN A 256 3.32 -22.57 -22.09
C ASN A 256 2.14 -22.12 -22.97
N ASP A 257 1.19 -21.39 -22.38
CA ASP A 257 0.06 -20.77 -23.09
C ASP A 257 -0.04 -19.28 -22.72
N PHE A 258 1.08 -18.58 -22.83
CA PHE A 258 1.16 -17.16 -22.45
C PHE A 258 0.52 -16.27 -23.51
N ASN A 259 -0.81 -16.11 -23.45
CA ASN A 259 -1.53 -15.10 -24.23
C ASN A 259 -1.81 -13.88 -23.36
N TYR A 260 -1.01 -12.82 -23.53
CA TYR A 260 -1.32 -11.52 -22.91
C TYR A 260 -2.45 -10.87 -23.71
N GLU A 261 -3.69 -10.94 -23.20
CA GLU A 261 -4.77 -10.11 -23.72
C GLU A 261 -4.35 -8.64 -23.61
N ARG A 262 -4.44 -7.93 -24.74
CA ARG A 262 -4.07 -6.52 -24.86
C ARG A 262 -5.01 -5.66 -24.01
N ASP A 263 -4.40 -4.81 -23.20
CA ASP A 263 -4.97 -3.62 -22.57
C ASP A 263 -6.13 -3.84 -21.59
N LEU A 264 -5.82 -3.76 -20.29
CA LEU A 264 -6.82 -3.37 -19.30
C LEU A 264 -6.47 -2.13 -18.46
N PHE A 265 -5.18 -1.71 -18.31
CA PHE A 265 -4.85 -0.64 -17.34
C PHE A 265 -3.56 0.18 -17.58
N GLU A 266 -3.25 0.66 -18.80
CA GLU A 266 -2.09 1.56 -19.03
C GLU A 266 -0.76 1.04 -18.40
N ILE A 267 -0.60 -0.28 -18.31
CA ILE A 267 0.62 -0.90 -17.81
C ILE A 267 1.66 -0.77 -18.93
N PRO A 268 2.88 -0.27 -18.67
CA PRO A 268 3.93 -0.23 -19.69
C PRO A 268 4.04 -1.61 -20.35
N ARG A 269 4.04 -1.65 -21.68
CA ARG A 269 4.14 -2.87 -22.48
C ARG A 269 5.46 -3.59 -22.19
N PHE A 270 5.46 -4.46 -21.19
CA PHE A 270 6.50 -5.46 -20.97
C PHE A 270 5.81 -6.80 -20.78
N SER A 271 5.81 -7.61 -21.84
CA SER A 271 5.58 -9.05 -21.72
C SER A 271 6.95 -9.67 -21.38
N PRO A 272 7.15 -10.25 -20.20
CA PRO A 272 8.42 -10.90 -19.85
C PRO A 272 8.72 -12.17 -20.65
N TYR A 273 7.87 -12.57 -21.61
CA TYR A 273 8.05 -13.81 -22.39
C TYR A 273 7.53 -13.68 -23.83
N ASN A 274 7.75 -12.54 -24.49
CA ASN A 274 7.73 -12.57 -25.95
C ASN A 274 8.89 -13.46 -26.38
N GLU A 275 8.60 -14.55 -27.10
CA GLU A 275 9.57 -15.59 -27.50
C GLU A 275 10.77 -15.07 -28.31
N TYR A 276 10.73 -13.81 -28.75
CA TYR A 276 11.79 -13.16 -29.51
C TYR A 276 12.74 -12.29 -28.67
N GLU A 277 12.36 -11.84 -27.46
CA GLU A 277 13.20 -10.96 -26.63
C GLU A 277 12.91 -11.18 -25.14
N GLY A 278 13.91 -11.69 -24.40
CA GLY A 278 13.79 -11.91 -22.96
C GLY A 278 13.86 -10.58 -22.18
N PRO A 279 13.14 -10.44 -21.06
CA PRO A 279 13.25 -9.29 -20.17
C PRO A 279 14.66 -9.22 -19.58
N PRO A 280 15.09 -8.06 -19.02
CA PRO A 280 16.35 -7.98 -18.29
C PRO A 280 16.30 -9.00 -17.14
N VAL A 281 17.09 -10.08 -17.26
CA VAL A 281 17.05 -11.26 -16.37
C VAL A 281 17.07 -10.86 -14.89
N GLU A 282 17.86 -9.85 -14.54
CA GLU A 282 17.98 -9.32 -13.17
C GLU A 282 16.65 -8.77 -12.60
N ARG A 283 15.78 -8.17 -13.42
CA ARG A 283 14.50 -7.58 -12.95
C ARG A 283 13.44 -8.64 -12.71
N TRP A 284 13.41 -9.67 -13.54
CA TRP A 284 12.53 -10.81 -13.36
C TRP A 284 12.90 -11.62 -12.11
N GLU A 285 14.19 -11.88 -11.87
CA GLU A 285 14.65 -12.53 -10.64
C GLU A 285 14.23 -11.78 -9.36
N LYS A 286 14.21 -10.44 -9.40
CA LYS A 286 13.69 -9.64 -8.28
C LYS A 286 12.18 -9.74 -8.16
N ALA A 287 11.44 -9.72 -9.27
CA ALA A 287 10.00 -9.88 -9.26
C ALA A 287 9.58 -11.25 -8.70
N SER A 288 10.25 -12.34 -9.13
CA SER A 288 9.99 -13.69 -8.64
C SER A 288 10.31 -13.81 -7.15
N LEU A 289 11.43 -13.22 -6.68
CA LEU A 289 11.76 -13.19 -5.25
C LEU A 289 10.72 -12.41 -4.41
N ILE A 290 10.18 -11.30 -4.93
CA ILE A 290 9.12 -10.54 -4.26
C ILE A 290 7.86 -11.40 -4.15
N LEU A 291 7.48 -12.08 -5.23
CA LEU A 291 6.33 -12.99 -5.24
C LEU A 291 6.54 -14.18 -4.30
N ASP A 292 7.73 -14.79 -4.28
CA ASP A 292 8.08 -15.88 -3.35
C ASP A 292 7.88 -15.44 -1.89
N LYS A 293 8.39 -14.25 -1.53
CA LYS A 293 8.17 -13.67 -0.18
C LYS A 293 6.69 -13.44 0.08
N LEU A 294 5.97 -12.80 -0.86
CA LEU A 294 4.55 -12.51 -0.73
C LEU A 294 3.74 -13.77 -0.43
N PHE A 295 3.96 -14.84 -1.17
CA PHE A 295 3.19 -16.07 -1.00
C PHE A 295 3.63 -16.90 0.20
N ASN A 296 4.89 -16.82 0.61
CA ASN A 296 5.38 -17.52 1.80
C ASN A 296 4.91 -16.83 3.10
N SER A 297 5.01 -15.49 3.20
CA SER A 297 4.66 -14.75 4.43
C SER A 297 3.30 -14.04 4.40
N GLY A 298 2.60 -14.01 3.27
CA GLY A 298 1.39 -13.18 3.07
C GLY A 298 1.72 -11.69 2.81
N ASN A 299 2.99 -11.32 2.91
CA ASN A 299 3.46 -9.95 2.72
C ASN A 299 4.88 -9.92 2.12
N ALA A 300 5.20 -8.83 1.41
CA ALA A 300 6.53 -8.56 0.89
C ALA A 300 6.89 -7.07 1.10
N ILE A 301 8.12 -6.81 1.53
CA ILE A 301 8.65 -5.47 1.73
C ILE A 301 9.71 -5.22 0.67
N VAL A 302 9.51 -4.24 -0.19
CA VAL A 302 10.43 -3.87 -1.27
C VAL A 302 11.15 -2.59 -0.89
N ILE A 303 12.47 -2.68 -0.75
CA ILE A 303 13.32 -1.54 -0.41
C ILE A 303 14.35 -1.29 -1.49
N GLY A 304 14.83 -0.07 -1.58
CA GLY A 304 15.85 0.32 -2.53
C GLY A 304 16.12 1.81 -2.45
N GLU A 305 17.26 2.23 -2.95
CA GLU A 305 17.57 3.65 -3.08
C GLU A 305 16.66 4.33 -4.10
N GLU A 306 16.76 5.64 -4.20
CA GLU A 306 16.04 6.42 -5.19
C GLU A 306 16.40 5.95 -6.61
N SER A 307 15.41 5.89 -7.51
CA SER A 307 15.61 5.54 -8.92
C SER A 307 16.22 4.15 -9.18
N THR A 308 16.14 3.26 -8.21
CA THR A 308 16.54 1.85 -8.38
C THR A 308 15.55 1.03 -9.20
N GLY A 309 14.40 1.58 -9.59
CA GLY A 309 13.38 0.91 -10.40
C GLY A 309 12.40 0.04 -9.60
N LYS A 310 12.17 0.34 -8.31
CA LYS A 310 11.20 -0.35 -7.45
C LYS A 310 9.81 -0.39 -8.09
N THR A 311 9.27 0.80 -8.42
CA THR A 311 7.96 0.97 -9.05
C THR A 311 7.87 0.24 -10.38
N THR A 312 8.93 0.24 -11.19
CA THR A 312 8.98 -0.51 -12.45
C THR A 312 8.89 -2.02 -12.23
N VAL A 313 9.63 -2.57 -11.27
CA VAL A 313 9.52 -4.00 -10.91
C VAL A 313 8.10 -4.34 -10.47
N LEU A 314 7.50 -3.50 -9.64
CA LEU A 314 6.15 -3.73 -9.14
C LEU A 314 5.08 -3.64 -10.23
N LYS A 315 5.07 -2.57 -11.03
CA LYS A 315 4.04 -2.34 -12.06
C LYS A 315 4.21 -3.23 -13.28
N SER A 316 5.43 -3.40 -13.76
CA SER A 316 5.69 -4.08 -15.05
C SER A 316 5.93 -5.58 -14.90
N PHE A 317 6.38 -6.07 -13.74
CA PHE A 317 6.71 -7.49 -13.56
C PHE A 317 5.85 -8.19 -12.52
N VAL A 318 5.57 -7.57 -11.37
CA VAL A 318 4.81 -8.23 -10.29
C VAL A 318 3.30 -8.14 -10.51
N MET A 319 2.78 -6.94 -10.76
CA MET A 319 1.34 -6.69 -10.90
C MET A 319 0.67 -7.51 -12.01
N PRO A 320 1.27 -7.69 -13.21
CA PRO A 320 0.70 -8.53 -14.26
C PRO A 320 0.53 -10.00 -13.83
N GLN A 321 1.48 -10.54 -13.05
CA GLN A 321 1.39 -11.91 -12.54
C GLN A 321 0.22 -12.07 -11.56
N LEU A 322 0.02 -11.07 -10.70
CA LEU A 322 -1.10 -11.07 -9.74
C LEU A 322 -2.46 -10.96 -10.44
N PHE A 323 -2.57 -10.19 -11.53
CA PHE A 323 -3.84 -10.09 -12.29
C PHE A 323 -4.24 -11.40 -12.97
N LEU A 324 -3.27 -12.25 -13.33
CA LEU A 324 -3.54 -13.59 -13.86
C LEU A 324 -4.01 -14.57 -12.76
N LEU A 325 -3.76 -14.24 -11.49
CA LEU A 325 -4.18 -15.03 -10.33
C LEU A 325 -5.52 -14.60 -9.75
N SER A 326 -5.80 -13.29 -9.70
CA SER A 326 -7.01 -12.74 -9.09
C SER A 326 -7.44 -11.46 -9.78
N LYS A 327 -8.76 -11.23 -9.81
CA LYS A 327 -9.32 -9.95 -10.24
C LYS A 327 -9.11 -8.86 -9.20
N ASN A 328 -8.89 -9.20 -7.93
CA ASN A 328 -8.77 -8.25 -6.82
C ASN A 328 -7.33 -7.78 -6.57
N VAL A 329 -6.69 -7.20 -7.59
CA VAL A 329 -5.36 -6.58 -7.47
C VAL A 329 -5.48 -5.06 -7.55
N PHE A 330 -4.92 -4.37 -6.57
CA PHE A 330 -5.00 -2.92 -6.42
C PHE A 330 -3.63 -2.30 -6.16
N TYR A 331 -3.26 -1.30 -6.95
CA TYR A 331 -2.02 -0.54 -6.80
C TYR A 331 -2.33 0.87 -6.30
N CYS A 332 -1.65 1.32 -5.25
CA CYS A 332 -1.80 2.65 -4.69
C CYS A 332 -0.46 3.26 -4.27
N ASP A 333 -0.12 4.42 -4.84
CA ASP A 333 0.90 5.29 -4.25
C ASP A 333 0.38 5.98 -2.99
N ILE A 334 1.23 6.10 -1.97
CA ILE A 334 0.92 6.89 -0.79
C ILE A 334 0.96 8.39 -1.13
N TRP A 335 -0.09 9.09 -0.74
CA TRP A 335 -0.22 10.55 -0.76
C TRP A 335 -0.90 11.02 0.54
N GLU A 336 -1.54 12.19 0.56
CA GLU A 336 -2.11 12.77 1.79
C GLU A 336 -3.34 12.01 2.32
N ARG A 337 -4.04 11.22 1.48
CA ARG A 337 -5.26 10.47 1.83
C ARG A 337 -5.25 9.02 1.31
N PRO A 338 -4.30 8.16 1.73
CA PRO A 338 -4.09 6.84 1.14
C PRO A 338 -5.30 5.92 1.26
N VAL A 339 -6.06 6.00 2.36
CA VAL A 339 -7.24 5.16 2.57
C VAL A 339 -8.36 5.53 1.60
N SER A 340 -8.56 6.84 1.41
CA SER A 340 -9.54 7.36 0.46
C SER A 340 -9.15 7.03 -0.98
N GLU A 341 -7.87 7.09 -1.32
CA GLU A 341 -7.36 6.72 -2.64
C GLU A 341 -7.52 5.24 -2.95
N LEU A 342 -7.14 4.36 -2.02
CA LEU A 342 -7.38 2.92 -2.16
C LEU A 342 -8.86 2.61 -2.36
N ARG A 343 -9.75 3.24 -1.58
CA ARG A 343 -11.20 3.09 -1.77
C ARG A 343 -11.62 3.53 -3.18
N ASN A 344 -11.09 4.63 -3.69
CA ASN A 344 -11.42 5.13 -5.01
C ASN A 344 -10.93 4.19 -6.13
N ILE A 345 -9.73 3.62 -5.99
CA ILE A 345 -9.19 2.61 -6.91
C ILE A 345 -10.13 1.40 -6.98
N ILE A 346 -10.57 0.90 -5.83
CA ILE A 346 -11.51 -0.22 -5.75
C ILE A 346 -12.87 0.15 -6.39
N CYS A 347 -13.40 1.34 -6.08
CA CYS A 347 -14.69 1.79 -6.62
C CYS A 347 -14.66 2.05 -8.13
N LYS A 348 -13.51 2.49 -8.69
CA LYS A 348 -13.32 2.63 -10.15
C LYS A 348 -13.39 1.27 -10.83
N LYS A 349 -12.80 0.24 -10.23
CA LYS A 349 -12.84 -1.14 -10.74
C LYS A 349 -14.21 -1.78 -10.58
N TYR A 350 -14.87 -1.52 -9.45
CA TYR A 350 -16.16 -2.08 -9.07
C TYR A 350 -17.17 -0.97 -8.82
N SER A 351 -17.83 -0.53 -9.89
CA SER A 351 -18.79 0.58 -9.88
C SER A 351 -19.90 0.42 -8.83
N GLN A 352 -20.28 -0.82 -8.49
CA GLN A 352 -21.26 -1.15 -7.47
C GLN A 352 -20.97 -0.56 -6.08
N PHE A 353 -19.71 -0.32 -5.72
CA PHE A 353 -19.36 0.20 -4.40
C PHE A 353 -19.39 1.73 -4.31
N SER A 354 -19.39 2.43 -5.45
CA SER A 354 -19.26 3.90 -5.51
C SER A 354 -20.32 4.64 -4.69
N GLN A 355 -21.57 4.13 -4.67
CA GLN A 355 -22.72 4.76 -4.02
C GLN A 355 -23.02 4.25 -2.60
N THR A 356 -22.27 3.24 -2.12
CA THR A 356 -22.64 2.49 -0.91
C THR A 356 -22.26 3.15 0.41
N GLY A 357 -21.41 4.19 0.38
CA GLY A 357 -20.88 4.82 1.60
C GLY A 357 -19.98 3.91 2.46
N LEU A 358 -19.70 2.68 2.02
CA LEU A 358 -18.90 1.72 2.77
C LEU A 358 -17.44 2.18 2.91
N ASP A 359 -16.86 1.86 4.08
CA ASP A 359 -15.44 2.03 4.34
C ASP A 359 -14.60 0.94 3.63
N ILE A 360 -13.30 1.19 3.50
CA ILE A 360 -12.41 0.28 2.77
C ILE A 360 -12.40 -1.14 3.35
N ILE A 361 -12.48 -1.27 4.68
CA ILE A 361 -12.45 -2.57 5.36
C ILE A 361 -13.71 -3.37 5.03
N SER A 362 -14.90 -2.75 5.04
CA SER A 362 -16.14 -3.43 4.67
C SER A 362 -16.16 -3.83 3.20
N ILE A 363 -15.61 -2.99 2.31
CA ILE A 363 -15.49 -3.33 0.89
C ILE A 363 -14.56 -4.53 0.71
N CYS A 364 -13.39 -4.53 1.35
CA CYS A 364 -12.46 -5.67 1.29
C CYS A 364 -13.08 -6.96 1.81
N ARG A 365 -13.85 -6.91 2.91
CA ARG A 365 -14.54 -8.11 3.43
C ARG A 365 -15.47 -8.73 2.40
N ARG A 366 -16.21 -7.93 1.65
CA ARG A 366 -17.08 -8.42 0.57
C ARG A 366 -16.29 -8.99 -0.59
N LEU A 367 -15.21 -8.32 -1.01
CA LEU A 367 -14.36 -8.82 -2.09
C LEU A 367 -13.69 -10.16 -1.76
N LEU A 368 -13.34 -10.38 -0.49
CA LEU A 368 -12.78 -11.63 0.00
C LEU A 368 -13.77 -12.80 0.01
N GLU A 369 -15.08 -12.55 -0.10
CA GLU A 369 -16.07 -13.63 -0.26
C GLU A 369 -15.93 -14.32 -1.63
N ASP A 370 -15.46 -13.58 -2.64
CA ASP A 370 -15.29 -14.08 -4.00
C ASP A 370 -13.85 -14.58 -4.26
N GLU A 371 -12.84 -13.73 -4.08
CA GLU A 371 -11.43 -14.01 -4.43
C GLU A 371 -10.43 -13.30 -3.50
N PRO A 372 -9.20 -13.84 -3.33
CA PRO A 372 -8.14 -13.19 -2.54
C PRO A 372 -7.80 -11.78 -3.03
N CYS A 373 -7.50 -10.86 -2.11
CA CYS A 373 -7.18 -9.47 -2.40
C CYS A 373 -5.68 -9.19 -2.31
N TYR A 374 -5.12 -8.51 -3.31
CA TYR A 374 -3.72 -8.12 -3.39
C TYR A 374 -3.60 -6.60 -3.40
N PHE A 375 -2.87 -6.06 -2.44
CA PHE A 375 -2.61 -4.62 -2.32
C PHE A 375 -1.12 -4.34 -2.51
N ILE A 376 -0.80 -3.51 -3.52
CA ILE A 376 0.54 -2.98 -3.75
C ILE A 376 0.54 -1.52 -3.32
N ILE A 377 1.25 -1.21 -2.23
CA ILE A 377 1.35 0.12 -1.65
C ILE A 377 2.76 0.64 -1.91
N ASP A 378 2.88 1.68 -2.72
CA ASP A 378 4.16 2.23 -3.17
C ASP A 378 4.43 3.62 -2.60
N ASN A 379 5.70 4.04 -2.60
CA ASN A 379 6.18 5.30 -2.02
C ASN A 379 5.85 5.46 -0.52
N CYS A 380 6.02 4.39 0.26
CA CYS A 380 5.68 4.37 1.68
C CYS A 380 6.45 5.40 2.52
N GLU A 381 7.61 5.90 2.06
CA GLU A 381 8.37 6.96 2.72
C GLU A 381 7.54 8.24 2.97
N ARG A 382 6.46 8.44 2.22
CA ARG A 382 5.53 9.58 2.35
C ARG A 382 4.61 9.50 3.56
N TYR A 383 4.52 8.33 4.19
CA TYR A 383 3.70 8.09 5.38
C TYR A 383 3.95 9.11 6.50
N ILE A 384 5.21 9.51 6.67
CA ILE A 384 5.67 10.42 7.72
C ILE A 384 4.97 11.80 7.64
N ASN A 385 4.57 12.21 6.43
CA ASN A 385 4.01 13.54 6.17
C ASN A 385 2.47 13.55 6.15
N ILE A 386 1.82 12.41 6.40
CA ILE A 386 0.36 12.31 6.43
C ILE A 386 -0.17 12.87 7.74
N GLY A 387 -1.32 13.55 7.70
CA GLY A 387 -1.98 14.04 8.91
C GLY A 387 -2.39 12.90 9.87
N LYS A 388 -2.25 13.12 11.18
CA LYS A 388 -2.48 12.09 12.23
C LYS A 388 -3.79 11.32 12.08
N GLN A 389 -4.89 12.02 11.79
CA GLN A 389 -6.20 11.38 11.62
C GLN A 389 -6.24 10.36 10.48
N GLU A 390 -5.50 10.61 9.40
CA GLU A 390 -5.45 9.72 8.25
C GLU A 390 -4.43 8.60 8.45
N GLN A 391 -3.33 8.88 9.16
CA GLN A 391 -2.40 7.84 9.64
C GLN A 391 -3.12 6.77 10.45
N GLU A 392 -3.96 7.16 11.42
CA GLU A 392 -4.74 6.22 12.22
C GLU A 392 -5.66 5.32 11.37
N LYS A 393 -6.32 5.87 10.34
CA LYS A 393 -7.17 5.08 9.44
C LYS A 393 -6.34 4.10 8.61
N PHE A 394 -5.19 4.55 8.14
CA PHE A 394 -4.28 3.71 7.36
C PHE A 394 -3.75 2.55 8.19
N GLU A 395 -3.28 2.82 9.42
CA GLU A 395 -2.83 1.78 10.36
C GLU A 395 -3.93 0.76 10.67
N ARG A 396 -5.19 1.21 10.88
CA ARG A 396 -6.33 0.29 11.06
C ARG A 396 -6.56 -0.61 9.85
N PHE A 397 -6.43 -0.06 8.64
CA PHE A 397 -6.54 -0.84 7.41
C PHE A 397 -5.40 -1.87 7.27
N ILE A 398 -4.16 -1.47 7.51
CA ILE A 398 -3.00 -2.38 7.47
C ILE A 398 -3.15 -3.51 8.51
N LYS A 399 -3.59 -3.18 9.73
CA LYS A 399 -3.89 -4.18 10.76
C LYS A 399 -4.95 -5.19 10.32
N PHE A 400 -6.04 -4.72 9.72
CA PHE A 400 -7.06 -5.60 9.15
C PHE A 400 -6.47 -6.55 8.10
N CYS A 401 -5.63 -6.05 7.20
CA CYS A 401 -4.99 -6.87 6.17
C CYS A 401 -4.02 -7.91 6.74
N MET A 402 -3.33 -7.61 7.84
CA MET A 402 -2.44 -8.57 8.51
C MET A 402 -3.19 -9.69 9.25
N GLU A 403 -4.37 -9.39 9.80
CA GLU A 403 -5.16 -10.33 10.60
C GLU A 403 -6.05 -11.26 9.75
N ARG A 404 -6.22 -10.98 8.45
CA ARG A 404 -7.16 -11.70 7.58
C ARG A 404 -6.46 -12.58 6.56
N ASP A 405 -6.79 -13.87 6.61
CA ASP A 405 -6.42 -14.80 5.55
C ASP A 405 -7.04 -14.38 4.21
N GLY A 406 -6.28 -14.57 3.12
CA GLY A 406 -6.71 -14.18 1.77
C GLY A 406 -6.41 -12.73 1.38
N VAL A 407 -5.80 -11.94 2.28
CA VAL A 407 -5.28 -10.60 1.95
C VAL A 407 -3.75 -10.64 1.85
N PHE A 408 -3.20 -10.12 0.76
CA PHE A 408 -1.77 -10.08 0.49
C PHE A 408 -1.30 -8.64 0.32
N LEU A 409 -0.16 -8.29 0.93
CA LEU A 409 0.38 -6.93 0.93
C LEU A 409 1.81 -6.87 0.38
N ILE A 410 2.03 -6.06 -0.65
CA ILE A 410 3.36 -5.63 -1.09
C ILE A 410 3.52 -4.17 -0.73
N VAL A 411 4.55 -3.83 0.04
CA VAL A 411 4.85 -2.45 0.43
C VAL A 411 6.21 -2.04 -0.12
N SER A 412 6.32 -0.84 -0.67
CA SER A 412 7.55 -0.34 -1.29
C SER A 412 7.91 1.05 -0.77
N GLY A 413 9.19 1.25 -0.45
CA GLY A 413 9.69 2.54 0.00
C GLY A 413 11.21 2.65 -0.03
N ASP A 414 11.71 3.79 0.42
CA ASP A 414 13.13 4.08 0.40
C ASP A 414 13.91 3.39 1.53
N LYS A 415 15.12 2.93 1.19
CA LYS A 415 16.01 2.29 2.16
C LYS A 415 16.52 3.26 3.24
N SER A 416 16.73 4.53 2.90
CA SER A 416 17.37 5.52 3.79
C SER A 416 16.58 5.83 5.05
N ASN A 417 15.26 5.79 5.00
CA ASN A 417 14.36 6.08 6.11
C ASN A 417 13.42 4.90 6.40
N PHE A 418 13.89 3.68 6.12
CA PHE A 418 13.14 2.43 6.26
C PHE A 418 12.37 2.35 7.59
N PHE A 419 13.06 2.52 8.72
CA PHE A 419 12.46 2.39 10.05
C PHE A 419 11.42 3.47 10.38
N GLU A 420 11.43 4.61 9.69
CA GLU A 420 10.48 5.69 9.92
C GLU A 420 9.13 5.38 9.26
N TRP A 421 9.15 4.92 8.01
CA TRP A 421 7.93 4.60 7.28
C TRP A 421 7.44 3.16 7.49
N PHE A 422 8.28 2.27 8.03
CA PHE A 422 7.92 0.88 8.31
C PHE A 422 7.01 0.72 9.54
N LYS A 423 6.91 1.73 10.42
CA LYS A 423 6.08 1.70 11.65
C LYS A 423 4.67 1.08 11.50
N PRO A 424 3.83 1.46 10.50
CA PRO A 424 2.51 0.85 10.32
C PRO A 424 2.54 -0.66 9.99
N PHE A 425 3.71 -1.21 9.64
CA PHE A 425 3.92 -2.58 9.17
C PHE A 425 4.75 -3.43 10.15
N GLU A 426 4.93 -3.02 11.41
CA GLU A 426 5.74 -3.76 12.40
C GLU A 426 5.38 -5.24 12.59
N GLY A 427 4.15 -5.65 12.23
CA GLY A 427 3.74 -7.06 12.22
C GLY A 427 4.31 -7.91 11.09
N PHE A 428 5.03 -7.32 10.12
CA PHE A 428 5.61 -8.05 9.00
C PHE A 428 6.90 -8.75 9.39
N ASN A 429 7.14 -9.94 8.83
CA ASN A 429 8.40 -10.65 9.04
C ASN A 429 9.52 -9.97 8.25
N LEU A 430 10.66 -9.66 8.89
CA LEU A 430 11.82 -9.08 8.22
C LEU A 430 12.42 -10.00 7.14
N SER A 431 12.16 -11.31 7.18
CA SER A 431 12.50 -12.22 6.08
C SER A 431 11.78 -11.88 4.76
N SER A 432 10.70 -11.10 4.80
CA SER A 432 9.96 -10.61 3.64
C SER A 432 10.60 -9.40 2.94
N VAL A 433 11.73 -8.89 3.45
CA VAL A 433 12.45 -7.74 2.87
C VAL A 433 13.22 -8.14 1.61
N CYS A 434 12.95 -7.46 0.49
CA CYS A 434 13.62 -7.62 -0.79
C CYS A 434 14.24 -6.28 -1.21
N GLU A 435 15.58 -6.24 -1.33
CA GLU A 435 16.29 -5.08 -1.83
C GLU A 435 16.39 -5.09 -3.36
N VAL A 436 15.86 -4.05 -3.99
CA VAL A 436 16.01 -3.75 -5.41
C VAL A 436 17.23 -2.83 -5.58
N LYS A 437 18.23 -3.34 -6.30
CA LYS A 437 19.47 -2.62 -6.61
C LYS A 437 19.39 -2.02 -8.01
N PRO A 438 20.13 -0.94 -8.30
CA PRO A 438 20.20 -0.40 -9.64
C PRO A 438 20.90 -1.39 -10.59
N ILE A 439 20.46 -1.41 -11.85
CA ILE A 439 21.09 -2.24 -12.89
C ILE A 439 22.51 -1.71 -13.17
N LYS A 440 23.51 -2.60 -13.14
CA LYS A 440 24.93 -2.27 -13.35
C LYS A 440 25.18 -1.81 -14.79
N GLY A 441 26.03 -0.79 -14.95
CA GLY A 441 26.12 0.02 -16.18
C GLY A 441 26.56 -0.66 -17.48
N ALA A 442 27.25 -1.79 -17.45
CA ALA A 442 27.55 -2.55 -18.67
C ALA A 442 26.31 -3.32 -19.18
N MET A 443 25.56 -3.94 -18.26
CA MET A 443 24.31 -4.66 -18.57
C MET A 443 23.15 -3.73 -18.92
N VAL A 444 23.15 -2.47 -18.44
CA VAL A 444 22.22 -1.43 -18.91
C VAL A 444 22.46 -1.07 -20.38
N LYS A 445 23.68 -1.22 -20.90
CA LYS A 445 23.96 -0.90 -22.30
C LYS A 445 23.50 -2.04 -23.21
N GLU A 446 23.81 -3.28 -22.84
CA GLU A 446 23.43 -4.49 -23.60
C GLU A 446 21.91 -4.75 -23.60
N ALA A 447 21.25 -4.71 -22.43
CA ALA A 447 19.80 -4.93 -22.34
C ALA A 447 18.97 -3.88 -23.12
N PHE A 448 19.50 -2.67 -23.30
CA PHE A 448 18.84 -1.58 -24.01
C PHE A 448 19.35 -1.37 -25.45
N ASP A 449 20.49 -1.95 -25.82
CA ASP A 449 20.98 -2.02 -27.21
C ASP A 449 20.33 -3.20 -27.96
N GLU A 450 19.89 -4.26 -27.27
CA GLU A 450 18.99 -5.28 -27.85
C GLU A 450 17.58 -4.70 -28.11
N GLU A 451 17.02 -3.88 -27.21
CA GLU A 451 15.79 -3.10 -27.46
C GLU A 451 15.89 -2.17 -28.69
N LYS A 452 17.10 -1.83 -29.14
CA LYS A 452 17.33 -0.91 -30.28
C LYS A 452 16.78 -1.45 -31.60
N ILE A 453 16.62 -2.77 -31.73
CA ILE A 453 16.06 -3.42 -32.91
C ILE A 453 14.52 -3.30 -32.93
N LEU A 454 13.87 -3.30 -31.77
CA LEU A 454 12.41 -3.25 -31.65
C LEU A 454 11.82 -1.81 -31.75
N TRP A 455 12.60 -0.79 -31.38
CA TRP A 455 12.16 0.61 -31.34
C TRP A 455 12.61 1.44 -32.54
N ASN A 456 12.93 0.78 -33.66
CA ASN A 456 13.32 1.42 -34.91
C ASN A 456 12.11 1.79 -35.78
N VAL A 457 11.04 2.29 -35.15
CA VAL A 457 9.96 2.99 -35.83
C VAL A 457 10.08 4.45 -35.40
N GLU A 458 10.43 5.33 -36.34
CA GLU A 458 10.69 6.76 -36.17
C GLU A 458 9.51 7.58 -35.59
N ALA A 459 8.45 6.92 -35.11
CA ALA A 459 7.19 7.53 -34.67
C ALA A 459 6.77 7.22 -33.21
N THR A 460 7.53 6.46 -32.42
CA THR A 460 7.10 6.08 -31.06
C THR A 460 7.98 6.63 -29.94
N TYR A 461 7.34 7.48 -29.14
CA TYR A 461 7.64 7.96 -27.78
C TYR A 461 8.80 7.25 -27.04
N LYS A 462 9.84 8.01 -26.65
CA LYS A 462 10.92 7.53 -25.76
C LYS A 462 10.69 8.11 -24.35
N PRO A 463 10.42 7.29 -23.31
CA PRO A 463 10.22 7.78 -21.95
C PRO A 463 11.42 8.57 -21.44
N ILE A 464 11.19 9.65 -20.69
CA ILE A 464 12.28 10.52 -20.19
C ILE A 464 13.27 9.77 -19.29
N GLU A 465 12.80 8.77 -18.53
CA GLU A 465 13.64 7.87 -17.73
C GLU A 465 14.71 7.19 -18.60
N LEU A 466 14.31 6.71 -19.78
CA LEU A 466 15.21 6.00 -20.70
C LEU A 466 16.22 6.95 -21.35
N ALA A 467 15.80 8.17 -21.68
CA ALA A 467 16.70 9.22 -22.18
C ALA A 467 17.74 9.61 -21.11
N MET A 468 17.32 9.75 -19.85
CA MET A 468 18.21 10.10 -18.73
C MET A 468 19.17 8.97 -18.34
N ILE A 469 18.71 7.72 -18.35
CA ILE A 469 19.55 6.55 -18.09
C ILE A 469 20.64 6.39 -19.18
N LYS A 470 20.29 6.65 -20.45
CA LYS A 470 21.27 6.69 -21.55
C LYS A 470 22.26 7.85 -21.41
N ALA A 471 21.77 8.98 -20.91
CA ALA A 471 22.55 10.19 -20.67
C ALA A 471 23.29 10.21 -19.33
N ARG A 472 23.65 9.06 -18.74
CA ARG A 472 24.48 8.95 -17.51
C ARG A 472 25.74 9.85 -17.48
N LEU A 473 26.14 10.45 -18.60
CA LEU A 473 27.23 11.42 -18.72
C LEU A 473 26.80 12.90 -18.69
N ASN A 474 25.53 13.27 -18.97
CA ASN A 474 25.00 14.64 -18.85
C ASN A 474 23.45 14.72 -18.95
N PRO A 475 22.68 14.44 -17.87
CA PRO A 475 21.21 14.54 -17.85
C PRO A 475 20.68 15.95 -18.18
N GLU A 476 21.46 16.99 -17.87
CA GLU A 476 21.10 18.38 -18.11
C GLU A 476 21.04 18.70 -19.61
N SER A 477 21.89 18.08 -20.43
CA SER A 477 21.88 18.26 -21.89
C SER A 477 20.58 17.77 -22.53
N VAL A 478 20.07 16.61 -22.11
CA VAL A 478 18.79 16.06 -22.59
C VAL A 478 17.64 16.98 -22.24
N LEU A 479 17.58 17.47 -21.00
CA LEU A 479 16.55 18.42 -20.59
C LEU A 479 16.67 19.76 -21.31
N HIS A 480 17.90 20.22 -21.55
CA HIS A 480 18.15 21.47 -22.26
C HIS A 480 17.60 21.40 -23.70
N ASP A 481 17.77 20.27 -24.38
CA ASP A 481 17.22 20.05 -25.71
C ASP A 481 15.69 19.89 -25.67
N LEU A 482 15.17 19.10 -24.73
CA LEU A 482 13.73 18.91 -24.55
C LEU A 482 13.00 20.22 -24.23
N LEU A 483 13.62 21.13 -23.47
CA LEU A 483 12.98 22.38 -23.02
C LEU A 483 13.45 23.61 -23.79
N LYS A 484 14.23 23.46 -24.86
CA LYS A 484 14.93 24.55 -25.57
C LYS A 484 14.04 25.74 -25.90
N ASP A 485 12.80 25.51 -26.30
CA ASP A 485 11.89 26.56 -26.77
C ASP A 485 11.22 27.36 -25.64
N ILE A 486 11.20 26.82 -24.42
CA ILE A 486 10.44 27.40 -23.29
C ILE A 486 11.27 27.62 -22.02
N LYS A 487 12.49 27.06 -21.96
CA LYS A 487 13.34 27.05 -20.76
C LYS A 487 13.67 28.46 -20.23
N ASP A 488 13.68 29.46 -21.10
CA ASP A 488 14.00 30.85 -20.76
C ASP A 488 12.74 31.68 -20.45
N GLU A 489 11.52 31.13 -20.63
CA GLU A 489 10.28 31.82 -20.31
C GLU A 489 10.08 31.94 -18.78
N TYR A 490 9.87 33.18 -18.31
CA TYR A 490 9.69 33.45 -16.88
C TYR A 490 8.51 32.68 -16.27
N ASP A 491 7.33 32.69 -16.92
CA ASP A 491 6.13 31.99 -16.42
C ASP A 491 6.37 30.48 -16.32
N PHE A 492 7.03 29.88 -17.30
CA PHE A 492 7.38 28.47 -17.28
C PHE A 492 8.34 28.13 -16.13
N ARG A 493 9.44 28.89 -16.01
CA ARG A 493 10.42 28.71 -14.91
C ARG A 493 9.78 28.92 -13.55
N SER A 494 8.89 29.91 -13.43
CA SER A 494 8.10 30.20 -12.23
C SER A 494 7.18 29.03 -11.86
N LEU A 495 6.52 28.40 -12.82
CA LEU A 495 5.72 27.20 -12.60
C LEU A 495 6.59 26.01 -12.18
N MET A 496 7.71 25.78 -12.87
CA MET A 496 8.64 24.70 -12.54
C MET A 496 9.29 24.86 -11.17
N ALA A 497 9.56 26.10 -10.75
CA ALA A 497 10.03 26.39 -9.39
C ALA A 497 9.04 25.91 -8.33
N VAL A 498 7.73 25.88 -8.57
CA VAL A 498 6.76 25.33 -7.61
C VAL A 498 6.80 23.80 -7.57
N LEU A 499 6.91 23.17 -8.73
CA LEU A 499 6.93 21.70 -8.86
C LEU A 499 8.25 21.07 -8.37
N VAL A 500 9.36 21.80 -8.47
CA VAL A 500 10.72 21.32 -8.15
C VAL A 500 11.20 22.00 -6.88
N ASP A 501 11.38 21.24 -5.80
CA ASP A 501 12.01 21.70 -4.57
C ASP A 501 13.24 20.87 -4.23
N LYS A 502 14.42 21.49 -4.32
CA LYS A 502 15.70 20.85 -4.04
C LYS A 502 15.87 20.47 -2.56
N ASN A 503 15.15 21.13 -1.66
CA ASN A 503 15.27 20.87 -0.23
C ASN A 503 14.33 19.76 0.27
N GLU A 504 13.37 19.33 -0.55
CA GLU A 504 12.41 18.30 -0.19
C GLU A 504 12.77 16.94 -0.78
N LYS A 505 12.86 15.94 0.10
CA LYS A 505 13.16 14.55 -0.29
C LYS A 505 11.97 13.80 -0.88
N ILE A 506 10.77 14.38 -0.83
CA ILE A 506 9.50 13.76 -1.20
C ILE A 506 8.82 14.62 -2.26
N LEU A 507 8.28 13.98 -3.30
CA LEU A 507 7.49 14.67 -4.32
C LEU A 507 6.17 15.17 -3.75
N LYS A 508 5.87 16.43 -4.05
CA LYS A 508 4.55 17.03 -3.85
C LYS A 508 3.72 16.94 -5.12
N ARG A 509 2.40 17.02 -4.94
CA ARG A 509 1.44 17.13 -6.03
C ARG A 509 0.62 18.40 -5.87
N PHE A 510 0.21 18.96 -7.00
CA PHE A 510 -0.45 20.27 -7.06
C PHE A 510 -1.64 20.22 -8.01
N THR A 511 -2.70 20.93 -7.67
CA THR A 511 -3.79 21.25 -8.60
C THR A 511 -3.47 22.50 -9.42
N ILE A 512 -4.25 22.76 -10.47
CA ILE A 512 -4.14 24.01 -11.24
C ILE A 512 -4.42 25.22 -10.33
N GLU A 513 -5.36 25.09 -9.39
CA GLU A 513 -5.63 26.10 -8.36
C GLU A 513 -4.42 26.37 -7.48
N ASP A 514 -3.74 25.32 -7.02
CA ASP A 514 -2.55 25.48 -6.18
C ASP A 514 -1.44 26.19 -6.97
N LEU A 515 -1.15 25.75 -8.19
CA LEU A 515 -0.14 26.38 -9.04
C LEU A 515 -0.47 27.84 -9.36
N TYR A 516 -1.74 28.15 -9.59
CA TYR A 516 -2.22 29.52 -9.76
C TYR A 516 -1.95 30.35 -8.51
N PHE A 517 -2.26 29.82 -7.33
CA PHE A 517 -2.03 30.50 -6.07
C PHE A 517 -0.55 30.82 -5.82
N TRP A 518 0.33 29.89 -6.20
CA TRP A 518 1.78 30.05 -6.05
C TRP A 518 2.42 31.01 -7.06
N THR A 519 1.82 31.20 -8.24
CA THR A 519 2.50 31.86 -9.38
C THR A 519 1.75 33.04 -9.99
N CYS A 520 0.46 33.22 -9.68
CA CYS A 520 -0.46 34.17 -10.33
C CYS A 520 -0.63 33.96 -11.86
N ILE A 521 -0.04 32.88 -12.44
CA ILE A 521 -0.10 32.62 -13.88
C ILE A 521 -1.53 32.21 -14.27
N PRO A 522 -2.14 32.79 -15.32
CA PRO A 522 -3.50 32.43 -15.73
C PRO A 522 -3.67 30.91 -15.90
N LYS A 523 -4.75 30.35 -15.32
CA LYS A 523 -5.01 28.90 -15.31
C LYS A 523 -4.86 28.24 -16.69
N LYS A 524 -5.35 28.90 -17.75
CA LYS A 524 -5.23 28.43 -19.15
C LYS A 524 -3.77 28.23 -19.58
N ARG A 525 -2.86 29.12 -19.16
CA ARG A 525 -1.43 29.04 -19.47
C ARG A 525 -0.74 27.94 -18.66
N ILE A 526 -1.09 27.80 -17.37
CA ILE A 526 -0.66 26.68 -16.52
C ILE A 526 -1.02 25.34 -17.17
N THR A 527 -2.28 25.16 -17.60
CA THR A 527 -2.72 23.94 -18.31
C THR A 527 -1.90 23.68 -19.57
N GLY A 528 -1.59 24.72 -20.35
CA GLY A 528 -0.73 24.60 -21.54
C GLY A 528 0.66 24.05 -21.21
N TYR A 529 1.31 24.59 -20.17
CA TYR A 529 2.62 24.10 -19.72
C TYR A 529 2.56 22.67 -19.17
N LEU A 530 1.54 22.35 -18.37
CA LEU A 530 1.37 21.01 -17.80
C LEU A 530 1.15 19.95 -18.88
N ASN A 531 0.37 20.27 -19.92
CA ASN A 531 0.17 19.36 -21.06
C ASN A 531 1.49 19.11 -21.80
N LEU A 532 2.27 20.16 -22.07
CA LEU A 532 3.59 20.03 -22.70
C LEU A 532 4.57 19.21 -21.86
N LEU A 533 4.56 19.37 -20.54
CA LEU A 533 5.40 18.60 -19.62
C LEU A 533 4.97 17.13 -19.54
N LYS A 534 3.66 16.87 -19.60
CA LYS A 534 3.08 15.53 -19.65
C LYS A 534 3.44 14.83 -20.96
N ASP A 535 3.36 15.52 -22.09
CA ASP A 535 3.78 15.00 -23.40
C ASP A 535 5.29 14.67 -23.43
N LYS A 536 6.08 15.16 -22.47
CA LYS A 536 7.51 14.87 -22.33
C LYS A 536 7.84 13.95 -21.14
N ASP A 537 6.84 13.34 -20.50
CA ASP A 537 6.98 12.49 -19.31
C ASP A 537 7.65 13.18 -18.10
N ILE A 538 7.73 14.52 -18.08
CA ILE A 538 8.34 15.27 -16.96
C ILE A 538 7.35 15.36 -15.78
N VAL A 539 6.06 15.49 -16.09
CA VAL A 539 4.97 15.62 -15.12
C VAL A 539 3.92 14.54 -15.39
N LEU A 540 3.46 13.89 -14.34
CA LEU A 540 2.35 12.94 -14.38
C LEU A 540 1.07 13.60 -13.87
N GLN A 541 -0.04 13.22 -14.50
CA GLN A 541 -1.39 13.63 -14.12
C GLN A 541 -2.08 12.47 -13.39
N ARG A 542 -2.73 12.76 -12.27
CA ARG A 542 -3.51 11.79 -11.50
C ARG A 542 -4.88 12.34 -11.15
N GLU A 543 -5.91 11.57 -11.49
CA GLU A 543 -7.30 11.97 -11.28
C GLU A 543 -7.90 11.28 -10.06
N THR A 544 -8.29 12.10 -9.09
CA THR A 544 -9.16 11.72 -7.98
C THR A 544 -10.60 12.13 -8.29
N PRO A 545 -11.63 11.56 -7.64
CA PRO A 545 -13.04 11.93 -7.90
C PRO A 545 -13.35 13.42 -7.72
N GLU A 546 -12.56 14.13 -6.89
CA GLU A 546 -12.79 15.53 -6.57
C GLU A 546 -11.90 16.47 -7.39
N LYS A 547 -10.66 16.06 -7.68
CA LYS A 547 -9.60 16.95 -8.20
C LYS A 547 -8.60 16.21 -9.09
N ILE A 548 -8.00 16.96 -10.02
CA ILE A 548 -6.87 16.52 -10.85
C ILE A 548 -5.59 17.08 -10.24
N PHE A 549 -4.62 16.19 -10.00
CA PHE A 549 -3.32 16.54 -9.45
C PHE A 549 -2.21 16.30 -10.47
N TYR A 550 -1.18 17.13 -10.39
CA TYR A 550 0.03 17.07 -11.20
C TYR A 550 1.25 16.97 -10.29
N HIS A 551 2.20 16.11 -10.63
CA HIS A 551 3.47 15.97 -9.91
C HIS A 551 4.59 15.57 -10.87
N LEU A 552 5.85 15.80 -10.48
CA LEU A 552 6.99 15.31 -11.26
C LEU A 552 6.93 13.79 -11.41
N SER A 553 7.36 13.27 -12.56
CA SER A 553 7.39 11.81 -12.79
C SER A 553 8.36 11.09 -11.87
N GLY A 554 9.47 11.72 -11.48
CA GLY A 554 10.41 11.17 -10.53
C GLY A 554 11.30 12.21 -9.85
N ARG A 555 11.89 11.81 -8.72
CA ARG A 555 12.80 12.65 -7.91
C ARG A 555 14.15 12.88 -8.60
N TYR A 556 14.58 11.96 -9.45
CA TYR A 556 15.79 12.12 -10.28
C TYR A 556 15.75 13.33 -11.22
N LEU A 557 14.58 13.92 -11.47
CA LEU A 557 14.40 15.13 -12.26
C LEU A 557 14.67 16.42 -11.48
N ILE A 558 14.67 16.37 -10.14
CA ILE A 558 14.73 17.57 -9.29
C ILE A 558 16.00 18.37 -9.56
N ASP A 559 17.17 17.75 -9.35
CA ASP A 559 18.46 18.43 -9.53
C ASP A 559 18.70 18.88 -10.98
N PRO A 560 18.52 18.03 -12.01
CA PRO A 560 18.72 18.44 -13.40
C PRO A 560 17.80 19.60 -13.83
N ILE A 561 16.50 19.56 -13.50
CA ILE A 561 15.57 20.65 -13.85
C ILE A 561 15.93 21.92 -13.09
N TYR A 562 16.28 21.80 -11.81
CA TYR A 562 16.68 22.93 -10.98
C TYR A 562 17.87 23.70 -11.57
N ASN A 563 18.87 22.97 -12.06
CA ASN A 563 20.06 23.55 -12.67
C ASN A 563 19.77 24.12 -14.06
N VAL A 564 19.13 23.34 -14.95
CA VAL A 564 18.84 23.74 -16.34
C VAL A 564 17.98 25.01 -16.40
N LEU A 565 16.97 25.10 -15.53
CA LEU A 565 16.04 26.23 -15.49
C LEU A 565 16.46 27.33 -14.51
N LYS A 566 17.65 27.22 -13.89
CA LYS A 566 18.16 28.18 -12.89
C LYS A 566 17.10 28.52 -11.84
N LEU A 567 16.50 27.52 -11.22
CA LEU A 567 15.36 27.71 -10.32
C LEU A 567 15.73 28.36 -8.97
N HIS A 568 17.04 28.44 -8.67
CA HIS A 568 17.56 29.17 -7.51
C HIS A 568 17.14 30.65 -7.46
N GLU A 569 16.84 31.25 -8.61
CA GLU A 569 16.32 32.63 -8.70
C GLU A 569 14.95 32.79 -8.02
N PHE A 570 14.21 31.69 -7.77
CA PHE A 570 12.88 31.69 -7.17
C PHE A 570 12.88 31.21 -5.70
N ASP A 571 14.03 30.87 -5.13
CA ASP A 571 14.13 30.32 -3.76
C ASP A 571 13.66 31.32 -2.69
N GLU A 572 13.98 32.61 -2.88
CA GLU A 572 13.53 33.68 -1.97
C GLU A 572 12.00 33.70 -1.84
N ARG A 573 11.29 33.52 -2.97
CA ARG A 573 9.82 33.46 -3.00
C ARG A 573 9.29 32.29 -2.16
N LYS A 574 9.90 31.11 -2.26
CA LYS A 574 9.49 29.95 -1.46
C LYS A 574 9.71 30.18 0.02
N ARG A 575 10.87 30.74 0.38
CA ARG A 575 11.19 31.08 1.77
C ARG A 575 10.18 32.06 2.36
N LEU A 576 9.79 33.08 1.59
CA LEU A 576 8.74 34.02 1.99
C LEU A 576 7.42 33.29 2.27
N LYS A 577 6.98 32.39 1.39
CA LYS A 577 5.72 31.63 1.57
C LYS A 577 5.76 30.74 2.82
N ASN A 578 6.89 30.09 3.08
CA ASN A 578 7.08 29.29 4.30
C ASN A 578 7.06 30.15 5.57
N ARG A 579 7.72 31.32 5.55
CA ARG A 579 7.71 32.27 6.68
C ARG A 579 6.31 32.84 6.91
N LEU A 580 5.57 33.17 5.85
CA LEU A 580 4.16 33.58 5.92
C LEU A 580 3.29 32.52 6.61
N ASN A 581 3.39 31.27 6.17
CA ASN A 581 2.64 30.16 6.77
C ASN A 581 2.97 29.99 8.27
N ASN A 582 4.25 30.11 8.63
CA ASN A 582 4.68 30.06 10.03
C ASN A 582 4.13 31.23 10.84
N SER A 583 4.15 32.45 10.28
CA SER A 583 3.60 33.65 10.93
C SER A 583 2.09 33.58 11.12
N VAL A 584 1.35 32.99 10.17
CA VAL A 584 -0.08 32.70 10.32
C VAL A 584 -0.31 31.71 11.46
N ALA A 585 0.43 30.60 11.50
CA ALA A 585 0.27 29.55 12.51
C ALA A 585 0.62 30.04 13.92
N ASN A 586 1.73 30.76 14.07
CA ASN A 586 2.23 31.27 15.35
C ASN A 586 1.59 32.62 15.73
N LYS A 587 0.82 33.21 14.81
CA LYS A 587 0.22 34.54 14.94
C LYS A 587 1.29 35.61 15.25
N THR A 588 2.36 35.63 14.47
CA THR A 588 3.45 36.62 14.56
C THR A 588 3.45 37.54 13.33
N PHE A 589 4.15 38.68 13.41
CA PHE A 589 4.41 39.52 12.24
C PHE A 589 5.59 38.96 11.43
N LEU A 590 5.72 39.42 10.19
CA LEU A 590 6.90 39.14 9.36
C LEU A 590 8.08 40.00 9.82
N ASP A 591 9.30 39.54 9.57
CA ASP A 591 10.49 40.35 9.83
C ASP A 591 10.68 41.41 8.73
N LYS A 592 11.50 42.44 9.01
CA LYS A 592 11.74 43.53 8.04
C LYS A 592 12.36 43.02 6.72
N GLU A 593 13.26 42.04 6.79
CA GLU A 593 13.85 41.40 5.61
C GLU A 593 12.79 40.72 4.73
N ASP A 594 11.76 40.11 5.33
CA ASP A 594 10.68 39.45 4.59
C ASP A 594 9.78 40.45 3.87
N ILE A 595 9.63 41.65 4.43
CA ILE A 595 8.87 42.74 3.80
C ILE A 595 9.60 43.22 2.54
N GLU A 596 10.92 43.35 2.58
CA GLU A 596 11.72 43.70 1.39
C GLU A 596 11.60 42.63 0.28
N VAL A 597 11.62 41.36 0.66
CA VAL A 597 11.39 40.23 -0.27
C VAL A 597 9.95 40.29 -0.81
N LEU A 598 8.96 40.56 0.04
CA LEU A 598 7.56 40.69 -0.36
C LEU A 598 7.37 41.78 -1.41
N HIS A 599 7.99 42.97 -1.26
CA HIS A 599 7.88 44.03 -2.26
C HIS A 599 8.36 43.61 -3.65
N ARG A 600 9.40 42.76 -3.72
CA ARG A 600 9.93 42.23 -4.99
C ARG A 600 8.98 41.21 -5.62
N TRP A 601 8.34 40.35 -4.81
CA TRP A 601 7.63 39.18 -5.33
C TRP A 601 6.10 39.27 -5.30
N LYS A 602 5.50 40.22 -4.56
CA LYS A 602 4.05 40.31 -4.33
C LYS A 602 3.22 40.22 -5.60
N ASN A 603 3.66 40.82 -6.71
CA ASN A 603 2.90 40.85 -7.96
C ASN A 603 2.87 39.52 -8.72
N THR A 604 3.69 38.55 -8.30
CA THR A 604 3.82 37.21 -8.91
C THR A 604 3.27 36.10 -8.01
N MET A 605 2.57 36.47 -6.95
CA MET A 605 1.95 35.55 -5.99
C MET A 605 0.52 35.96 -5.69
N ILE A 606 -0.25 34.99 -5.21
CA ILE A 606 -1.58 35.20 -4.61
C ILE A 606 -1.48 34.82 -3.13
N PHE A 607 -2.17 35.59 -2.30
CA PHE A 607 -2.14 35.43 -0.85
C PHE A 607 -3.51 35.00 -0.34
N SER A 608 -3.53 34.14 0.69
CA SER A 608 -4.75 33.71 1.34
C SER A 608 -5.33 34.85 2.17
N LYS A 609 -6.54 34.65 2.71
CA LYS A 609 -7.17 35.59 3.63
C LYS A 609 -6.26 35.88 4.83
N GLU A 610 -5.73 34.82 5.42
CA GLU A 610 -4.87 34.84 6.61
C GLU A 610 -3.51 35.48 6.31
N GLU A 611 -2.87 35.08 5.21
CA GLU A 611 -1.59 35.65 4.78
C GLU A 611 -1.72 37.15 4.50
N SER A 612 -2.78 37.58 3.81
CA SER A 612 -3.05 38.98 3.50
C SER A 612 -3.21 39.82 4.78
N GLY A 613 -3.86 39.26 5.80
CA GLY A 613 -4.00 39.89 7.12
C GLY A 613 -2.65 40.10 7.80
N VAL A 614 -1.81 39.06 7.84
CA VAL A 614 -0.45 39.12 8.42
C VAL A 614 0.43 40.11 7.67
N ILE A 615 0.39 40.11 6.33
CA ILE A 615 1.17 41.04 5.51
C ILE A 615 0.78 42.49 5.80
N LEU A 616 -0.51 42.82 5.74
CA LEU A 616 -0.98 44.18 6.00
C LEU A 616 -0.61 44.65 7.40
N ALA A 617 -0.79 43.80 8.41
CA ALA A 617 -0.41 44.13 9.77
C ALA A 617 1.11 44.34 9.91
N SER A 618 1.93 43.53 9.23
CA SER A 618 3.38 43.68 9.24
C SER A 618 3.81 44.98 8.57
N LEU A 619 3.25 45.34 7.41
CA LEU A 619 3.54 46.61 6.73
C LEU A 619 3.22 47.82 7.63
N ILE A 620 2.07 47.82 8.31
CA ILE A 620 1.71 48.88 9.26
C ILE A 620 2.69 48.89 10.45
N PHE A 621 3.04 47.73 10.99
CA PHE A 621 3.97 47.62 12.12
C PHE A 621 5.32 48.26 11.80
N TYR A 622 5.87 48.06 10.60
CA TYR A 622 7.13 48.70 10.18
C TYR A 622 6.97 50.10 9.57
N SER A 623 5.75 50.66 9.53
CA SER A 623 5.45 51.96 8.91
C SER A 623 5.80 52.04 7.41
N GLU A 624 5.64 50.92 6.71
CA GLU A 624 5.82 50.79 5.26
C GLU A 624 4.50 51.08 4.52
N ASP A 625 4.59 51.45 3.23
CA ASP A 625 3.38 51.71 2.43
C ASP A 625 2.62 50.40 2.12
N TYR A 626 1.41 50.31 2.67
CA TYR A 626 0.51 49.18 2.50
C TYR A 626 -0.54 49.40 1.39
N SER A 627 -0.60 50.59 0.77
CA SER A 627 -1.71 51.00 -0.11
C SER A 627 -1.82 50.12 -1.35
N ASP A 628 -0.70 49.89 -2.03
CA ASP A 628 -0.63 49.05 -3.22
C ASP A 628 -0.99 47.59 -2.91
N PHE A 629 -0.52 47.06 -1.77
CA PHE A 629 -0.87 45.70 -1.37
C PHE A 629 -2.34 45.56 -0.98
N LEU A 630 -2.91 46.55 -0.28
CA LEU A 630 -4.33 46.56 0.10
C LEU A 630 -5.23 46.55 -1.13
N GLU A 631 -4.88 47.32 -2.17
CA GLU A 631 -5.63 47.31 -3.44
C GLU A 631 -5.55 45.94 -4.12
N LYS A 632 -4.34 45.34 -4.18
CA LYS A 632 -4.15 43.99 -4.72
C LYS A 632 -4.98 42.94 -3.95
N ALA A 633 -4.85 42.89 -2.63
CA ALA A 633 -5.58 41.93 -1.79
C ALA A 633 -7.11 42.08 -1.92
N SER A 634 -7.59 43.33 -2.13
CA SER A 634 -9.01 43.60 -2.36
C SER A 634 -9.51 43.10 -3.73
N LYS A 635 -8.67 43.11 -4.76
CA LYS A 635 -9.00 42.62 -6.12
C LYS A 635 -8.94 41.11 -6.26
N GLU A 636 -8.06 40.44 -5.52
CA GLU A 636 -7.83 38.99 -5.63
C GLU A 636 -8.95 38.13 -5.00
N GLY A 637 -9.91 38.76 -4.30
CA GLY A 637 -11.17 38.12 -3.89
C GLY A 637 -11.08 37.11 -2.75
N GLY A 638 -9.88 36.83 -2.23
CA GLY A 638 -9.65 35.93 -1.08
C GLY A 638 -10.13 36.49 0.26
N GLY A 639 -10.38 37.80 0.34
CA GLY A 639 -10.68 38.50 1.59
C GLY A 639 -9.40 38.78 2.40
N ILE A 640 -9.55 39.50 3.51
CA ILE A 640 -8.44 39.84 4.42
C ILE A 640 -8.84 39.43 5.83
N ASP A 641 -7.97 38.69 6.52
CA ASP A 641 -8.15 38.41 7.95
C ASP A 641 -7.83 39.68 8.75
N ILE A 642 -8.82 40.18 9.48
CA ILE A 642 -8.69 41.38 10.29
C ILE A 642 -7.95 41.13 11.61
N GLN A 643 -7.84 39.87 12.06
CA GLN A 643 -7.30 39.55 13.40
C GLN A 643 -5.85 40.02 13.61
N PRO A 644 -4.90 39.85 12.66
CA PRO A 644 -3.56 40.39 12.81
C PRO A 644 -3.53 41.92 12.89
N ILE A 645 -4.43 42.61 12.18
CA ILE A 645 -4.52 44.07 12.15
C ILE A 645 -5.12 44.61 13.45
N LEU A 646 -6.15 43.94 14.00
CA LEU A 646 -6.76 44.31 15.28
C LEU A 646 -5.76 44.29 16.43
N ARG A 647 -4.74 43.41 16.38
CA ARG A 647 -3.69 43.37 17.41
C ARG A 647 -2.87 44.64 17.49
N LEU A 648 -2.71 45.35 16.36
CA LEU A 648 -1.96 46.61 16.31
C LEU A 648 -2.62 47.72 17.13
N LEU A 649 -3.93 47.62 17.39
CA LEU A 649 -4.67 48.57 18.23
C LEU A 649 -4.23 48.53 19.70
N TYR A 650 -3.60 47.45 20.15
CA TYR A 650 -3.12 47.32 21.54
C TYR A 650 -1.66 47.74 21.72
N PHE A 651 -1.02 48.31 20.69
CA PHE A 651 0.33 48.87 20.80
C PHE A 651 0.29 50.34 21.22
N ASP A 652 1.30 50.77 21.98
CA ASP A 652 1.39 52.14 22.52
C ASP A 652 1.55 53.23 21.44
N ASP A 653 2.01 52.85 20.24
CA ASP A 653 2.24 53.77 19.13
C ASP A 653 0.93 54.26 18.48
N ALA A 654 0.57 55.51 18.75
CA ALA A 654 -0.64 56.15 18.22
C ALA A 654 -0.69 56.19 16.68
N LYS A 655 0.45 56.36 15.99
CA LYS A 655 0.49 56.40 14.52
C LYS A 655 0.13 55.05 13.93
N ARG A 656 0.66 53.96 14.51
CA ARG A 656 0.30 52.59 14.11
C ARG A 656 -1.18 52.30 14.35
N ARG A 657 -1.74 52.74 15.48
CA ARG A 657 -3.17 52.58 15.76
C ARG A 657 -4.04 53.33 14.74
N ILE A 658 -3.70 54.58 14.41
CA ILE A 658 -4.37 55.38 13.35
C ILE A 658 -4.40 54.62 12.02
N GLU A 659 -3.25 54.15 11.54
CA GLU A 659 -3.15 53.43 10.26
C GLU A 659 -3.89 52.09 10.28
N SER A 660 -3.88 51.39 11.42
CA SER A 660 -4.64 50.15 11.62
C SER A 660 -6.14 50.38 11.49
N VAL A 661 -6.67 51.44 12.14
CA VAL A 661 -8.09 51.82 12.01
C VAL A 661 -8.42 52.16 10.56
N LYS A 662 -7.59 52.95 9.86
CA LYS A 662 -7.81 53.27 8.43
C LYS A 662 -7.92 52.03 7.55
N VAL A 663 -7.06 51.03 7.76
CA VAL A 663 -7.10 49.77 7.00
C VAL A 663 -8.34 48.94 7.34
N LEU A 664 -8.67 48.76 8.63
CA LEU A 664 -9.87 48.02 9.05
C LEU A 664 -11.15 48.62 8.44
N VAL A 665 -11.25 49.95 8.43
CA VAL A 665 -12.37 50.68 7.84
C VAL A 665 -12.50 50.44 6.34
N LYS A 666 -11.38 50.31 5.62
CA LYS A 666 -11.39 49.97 4.19
C LYS A 666 -11.83 48.53 3.93
N ILE A 667 -11.47 47.58 4.80
CA ILE A 667 -11.83 46.15 4.67
C ILE A 667 -13.34 45.94 4.86
N LYS A 668 -13.98 46.71 5.75
CA LYS A 668 -15.44 46.65 6.03
C LYS A 668 -15.95 45.29 6.51
N ASP A 669 -15.12 44.54 7.22
CA ASP A 669 -15.54 43.27 7.83
C ASP A 669 -16.59 43.54 8.94
N LYS A 670 -17.61 42.69 9.07
CA LYS A 670 -18.64 42.84 10.11
C LYS A 670 -18.10 42.50 11.49
N ASP A 671 -17.11 41.61 11.57
CA ASP A 671 -16.57 41.09 12.83
C ASP A 671 -15.64 42.10 13.52
N MET A 672 -15.29 43.21 12.85
CA MET A 672 -14.48 44.29 13.44
C MET A 672 -15.27 45.19 14.41
N ILE A 673 -16.61 45.23 14.33
CA ILE A 673 -17.43 46.22 15.06
C ILE A 673 -17.22 46.13 16.57
N ASN A 674 -17.31 44.93 17.15
CA ASN A 674 -17.16 44.75 18.60
C ASN A 674 -15.74 45.05 19.09
N PRO A 675 -14.66 44.51 18.47
CA PRO A 675 -13.29 44.89 18.82
C PRO A 675 -13.01 46.40 18.76
N LEU A 676 -13.53 47.10 17.74
CA LEU A 676 -13.35 48.55 17.62
C LEU A 676 -14.10 49.32 18.72
N LEU A 677 -15.28 48.87 19.13
CA LEU A 677 -16.02 49.45 20.25
C LEU A 677 -15.30 49.22 21.59
N GLU A 678 -14.74 48.03 21.81
CA GLU A 678 -13.92 47.77 22.99
C GLU A 678 -12.67 48.64 23.03
N HIS A 679 -12.03 48.87 21.88
CA HIS A 679 -10.89 49.75 21.78
C HIS A 679 -11.27 51.22 22.04
N LEU A 680 -12.42 51.68 21.53
CA LEU A 680 -12.96 53.02 21.78
C LEU A 680 -13.12 53.31 23.29
N LYS A 681 -13.45 52.29 24.10
CA LYS A 681 -13.55 52.43 25.58
C LYS A 681 -12.24 52.77 26.27
N LYS A 682 -11.11 52.39 25.68
CA LYS A 682 -9.78 52.48 26.30
C LYS A 682 -8.88 53.51 25.61
N GLU A 683 -9.30 54.04 24.47
CA GLU A 683 -8.48 54.97 23.67
C GLU A 683 -8.53 56.38 24.24
N GLU A 684 -7.37 57.02 24.33
CA GLU A 684 -7.21 58.38 24.85
C GLU A 684 -6.98 59.41 23.74
N VAL A 685 -6.53 58.98 22.55
CA VAL A 685 -6.25 59.88 21.42
C VAL A 685 -7.53 60.24 20.66
N GLN A 686 -7.90 61.52 20.67
CA GLN A 686 -9.13 62.03 20.06
C GLN A 686 -9.25 61.71 18.56
N GLU A 687 -8.16 61.83 17.80
CA GLU A 687 -8.15 61.52 16.36
C GLU A 687 -8.52 60.05 16.09
N ILE A 688 -8.04 59.12 16.92
CA ILE A 688 -8.37 57.69 16.80
C ILE A 688 -9.84 57.47 17.15
N LYS A 689 -10.36 58.11 18.20
CA LYS A 689 -11.78 58.03 18.57
C LYS A 689 -12.69 58.48 17.41
N ASP A 690 -12.36 59.60 16.76
CA ASP A 690 -13.12 60.10 15.62
C ASP A 690 -13.06 59.11 14.44
N LEU A 691 -11.89 58.55 14.13
CA LEU A 691 -11.72 57.54 13.08
C LEU A 691 -12.48 56.23 13.38
N LEU A 692 -12.51 55.78 14.64
CA LEU A 692 -13.26 54.60 15.07
C LEU A 692 -14.76 54.80 14.85
N ILE A 693 -15.30 55.96 15.25
CA ILE A 693 -16.72 56.30 15.08
C ILE A 693 -17.06 56.35 13.60
N GLN A 694 -16.29 57.10 12.80
CA GLN A 694 -16.48 57.17 11.35
C GLN A 694 -16.42 55.77 10.72
N GLY A 695 -15.44 54.97 11.14
CA GLY A 695 -15.21 53.62 10.67
C GLY A 695 -16.35 52.65 10.90
N ILE A 696 -16.87 52.58 12.12
CA ILE A 696 -18.02 51.74 12.47
C ILE A 696 -19.27 52.24 11.73
N CYS A 697 -19.43 53.55 11.59
CA CYS A 697 -20.59 54.17 10.93
C CYS A 697 -20.65 53.93 9.42
N ILE A 698 -19.50 53.76 8.74
CA ILE A 698 -19.43 53.44 7.30
C ILE A 698 -20.20 52.14 6.97
N THR A 699 -20.42 51.25 7.95
CA THR A 699 -21.26 50.06 7.77
C THR A 699 -22.76 50.36 7.57
N LYS A 700 -23.21 51.59 7.84
CA LYS A 700 -24.61 52.07 7.76
C LYS A 700 -25.63 51.22 8.54
N LYS A 701 -25.19 50.42 9.51
CA LYS A 701 -26.07 49.56 10.31
C LYS A 701 -26.57 50.32 11.54
N LYS A 702 -27.90 50.44 11.65
CA LYS A 702 -28.59 51.05 12.81
C LYS A 702 -28.07 50.51 14.15
N ARG A 703 -27.95 49.19 14.28
CA ARG A 703 -27.43 48.52 15.50
C ARG A 703 -26.00 48.92 15.87
N ALA A 704 -25.12 49.12 14.89
CA ALA A 704 -23.73 49.52 15.15
C ALA A 704 -23.66 50.97 15.65
N MET A 705 -24.49 51.86 15.12
CA MET A 705 -24.59 53.25 15.57
C MET A 705 -25.17 53.37 16.98
N LEU A 706 -26.20 52.58 17.31
CA LEU A 706 -26.71 52.49 18.69
C LEU A 706 -25.65 51.96 19.67
N ALA A 707 -24.83 51.00 19.23
CA ALA A 707 -23.74 50.48 20.04
C ALA A 707 -22.65 51.54 20.30
N ILE A 708 -22.36 52.43 19.34
CA ILE A 708 -21.49 53.60 19.56
C ILE A 708 -22.09 54.51 20.63
N VAL A 709 -23.38 54.86 20.52
CA VAL A 709 -24.06 55.73 21.49
C VAL A 709 -23.98 55.15 22.91
N ASN A 710 -24.30 53.86 23.06
CA ASN A 710 -24.21 53.18 24.36
C ASN A 710 -22.77 53.17 24.88
N THR A 711 -21.79 52.92 24.02
CA THR A 711 -20.37 52.93 24.39
C THR A 711 -19.90 54.31 24.85
N LEU A 712 -20.30 55.39 24.14
CA LEU A 712 -19.95 56.77 24.52
C LEU A 712 -20.64 57.20 25.82
N LYS A 713 -21.88 56.75 26.06
CA LYS A 713 -22.59 56.93 27.34
C LYS A 713 -21.87 56.22 28.49
N GLU A 714 -21.42 54.99 28.28
CA GLU A 714 -20.67 54.21 29.28
C GLU A 714 -19.34 54.88 29.67
N ILE A 715 -18.64 55.49 28.71
CA ILE A 715 -17.37 56.20 28.96
C ILE A 715 -17.60 57.61 29.53
N GLY A 716 -18.80 58.19 29.32
CA GLY A 716 -19.14 59.54 29.76
C GLY A 716 -18.63 60.67 28.85
N ASP A 717 -18.23 60.36 27.61
CA ASP A 717 -17.65 61.32 26.66
C ASP A 717 -18.73 62.08 25.87
N LYS A 718 -19.28 63.12 26.53
CA LYS A 718 -20.44 63.89 26.01
C LYS A 718 -20.14 64.66 24.73
N GLU A 719 -18.93 65.22 24.62
CA GLU A 719 -18.55 66.02 23.45
C GLU A 719 -18.46 65.13 22.20
N LEU A 720 -17.89 63.94 22.35
CA LEU A 720 -17.79 62.97 21.27
C LEU A 720 -19.16 62.39 20.89
N LEU A 721 -20.07 62.21 21.85
CA LEU A 721 -21.46 61.79 21.58
C LEU A 721 -22.22 62.82 20.72
N LEU A 722 -22.08 64.11 21.01
CA LEU A 722 -22.69 65.17 20.21
C LEU A 722 -22.12 65.19 18.78
N LYS A 723 -20.79 65.03 18.62
CA LYS A 723 -20.14 64.92 17.30
C LYS A 723 -20.59 63.68 16.52
N ALA A 724 -20.75 62.54 17.20
CA ALA A 724 -21.23 61.31 16.59
C ALA A 724 -22.68 61.45 16.06
N ILE A 725 -23.55 62.15 16.81
CA ILE A 725 -24.93 62.43 16.38
C ILE A 725 -24.96 63.31 15.12
N ASP A 726 -24.13 64.34 15.06
CA ASP A 726 -23.97 65.17 13.85
C ASP A 726 -23.49 64.31 12.66
N PHE A 727 -22.54 63.40 12.90
CA PHE A 727 -22.05 62.48 11.88
C PHE A 727 -23.12 61.49 11.40
N PHE A 728 -23.95 60.94 12.30
CA PHE A 728 -25.04 60.03 11.93
C PHE A 728 -26.05 60.73 11.01
N TYR A 729 -26.40 61.97 11.33
CA TYR A 729 -27.31 62.78 10.52
C TYR A 729 -26.70 63.05 9.13
N TYR A 730 -25.44 63.46 9.06
CA TYR A 730 -24.75 63.68 7.78
C TYR A 730 -24.67 62.41 6.93
N LEU A 731 -24.40 61.26 7.54
CA LEU A 731 -24.21 59.99 6.83
C LEU A 731 -25.54 59.35 6.34
N LEU A 732 -26.63 59.49 7.11
CA LEU A 732 -27.92 58.83 6.83
C LEU A 732 -28.97 59.77 6.21
N GLY A 733 -28.80 61.09 6.29
CA GLY A 733 -29.75 62.07 5.78
C GLY A 733 -31.17 61.83 6.29
N VAL A 734 -32.14 61.74 5.39
CA VAL A 734 -33.58 61.50 5.71
C VAL A 734 -33.80 60.21 6.52
N ASN A 735 -32.95 59.20 6.33
CA ASN A 735 -33.07 57.92 7.03
C ASN A 735 -32.59 57.99 8.50
N ALA A 736 -31.93 59.08 8.90
CA ALA A 736 -31.45 59.29 10.26
C ALA A 736 -32.59 59.42 11.28
N ARG A 737 -33.78 59.89 10.87
CA ARG A 737 -34.94 60.12 11.78
C ARG A 737 -35.23 58.90 12.65
N SER A 738 -35.36 57.72 12.04
CA SER A 738 -35.69 56.48 12.77
C SER A 738 -34.63 56.04 13.79
N LEU A 739 -33.36 56.40 13.59
CA LEU A 739 -32.25 56.14 14.51
C LEU A 739 -32.22 57.19 15.63
N LEU A 740 -32.35 58.46 15.27
CA LEU A 740 -32.35 59.58 16.21
C LEU A 740 -33.54 59.53 17.17
N THR A 741 -34.72 59.10 16.72
CA THR A 741 -35.88 58.86 17.60
C THR A 741 -35.60 57.76 18.63
N GLU A 742 -34.99 56.64 18.21
CA GLU A 742 -34.65 55.54 19.12
C GLU A 742 -33.53 55.93 20.12
N ILE A 743 -32.59 56.77 19.70
CA ILE A 743 -31.60 57.37 20.62
C ILE A 743 -32.30 58.29 21.62
N LYS A 744 -33.23 59.13 21.16
CA LYS A 744 -34.00 60.07 22.00
C LYS A 744 -34.80 59.35 23.09
N GLU A 745 -35.44 58.23 22.76
CA GLU A 745 -36.23 57.42 23.71
C GLU A 745 -35.39 56.87 24.88
N ASN A 746 -34.09 56.66 24.66
CA ASN A 746 -33.15 56.08 25.62
C ASN A 746 -32.11 57.10 26.13
N GLU A 747 -32.33 58.40 25.93
CA GLU A 747 -31.42 59.49 26.32
C GLU A 747 -31.98 60.29 27.50
N HIS A 748 -31.08 60.65 28.44
CA HIS A 748 -31.44 61.39 29.64
C HIS A 748 -30.62 62.69 29.78
N ASP A 749 -29.59 62.90 28.96
CA ASP A 749 -28.83 64.15 28.96
C ASP A 749 -29.58 65.29 28.21
N PRO A 750 -29.88 66.43 28.88
CA PRO A 750 -30.63 67.53 28.27
C PRO A 750 -29.95 68.17 27.05
N GLN A 751 -28.61 68.19 26.98
CA GLN A 751 -27.88 68.81 25.87
C GLN A 751 -27.94 67.92 24.62
N VAL A 752 -27.85 66.60 24.82
CA VAL A 752 -27.97 65.60 23.75
C VAL A 752 -29.40 65.58 23.19
N LEU A 753 -30.40 65.59 24.07
CA LEU A 753 -31.81 65.69 23.68
C LEU A 753 -32.12 66.94 22.86
N LYS A 754 -31.63 68.11 23.32
CA LYS A 754 -31.80 69.39 22.60
C LYS A 754 -31.18 69.35 21.20
N LYS A 755 -29.99 68.74 21.06
CA LYS A 755 -29.31 68.58 19.77
C LYS A 755 -30.08 67.65 18.83
N ILE A 756 -30.59 66.52 19.33
CA ILE A 756 -31.42 65.60 18.55
C ILE A 756 -32.72 66.30 18.09
N GLU A 757 -33.36 67.08 18.95
CA GLU A 757 -34.57 67.85 18.60
C GLU A 757 -34.31 68.94 17.57
N GLN A 758 -33.17 69.63 17.64
CA GLN A 758 -32.74 70.57 16.61
C GLN A 758 -32.57 69.89 15.24
N ILE A 759 -31.94 68.72 15.21
CA ILE A 759 -31.75 67.97 13.96
C ILE A 759 -33.09 67.43 13.41
N LEU A 760 -33.96 66.89 14.28
CA LEU A 760 -35.27 66.35 13.90
C LEU A 760 -36.27 67.43 13.44
N SER A 761 -36.04 68.70 13.80
CA SER A 761 -36.86 69.84 13.37
C SER A 761 -36.35 70.55 12.11
N MET A 762 -35.12 70.24 11.67
CA MET A 762 -34.46 70.85 10.49
C MET A 762 -34.76 70.16 9.15
N GLY A 763 -35.32 68.95 9.17
CA GLY A 763 -35.83 68.23 8.00
C GLY A 763 -37.09 67.50 8.38
#